data_AF-A0A0N1JVP4-F1
#
_entry.id   AF-A0A0N1JVP4-F1
#
_cell.length_a   1.000
_cell.length_b   1.000
_cell.length_c   1.000
_cell.angle_alpha   90.00
_cell.angle_beta   90.00
_cell.angle_gamma   90.00
#
_symmetry.space_group_name_H-M   'P 1'
#
loop_
_entity.id
_entity.type
_entity.pdbx_description
1 polymer ?
#
loop_
_entity_poly.entity_id
_entity_poly.type
_entity_poly.pdbx_seq_one_letter_code
_entity_poly.pdbx_strand_id
1 'polypeptide(L)'
;MHSGPNPSPGLSVARSLRLARPGLRIVGLDYSRESSGLHSELLDDLVCLPAWREAHLPTWIEQMDRLLEPEDAVLIPCLDLEVRLLARELGSHDRILGPSKAALELVGKPPVEAAERLGLRAAEYETDTSWEAIDRFIRRSPYGVWVKGQHYDAHRAYTAGAALALGDVVQRTWGGSWHLEAHVAGQECSIAFCGLDGRLLDAVFITKAMVTTEGKTWAGEVAELDEAMRERLADLVADAGWTGAGELELIRSWSGELTLMEINPRFPAWIHGTSVCGANLPAALVAGRPADRGRRLTPGFTRVVEEIPVHPALGITPIAWVAGGISRPGDKRHSGMPSLGQRRLLPPEDADEPVESHPNPGSAARIGVAAEYAGAGETADFAESVETAECAGAVGAPAHNGMPAGRVEGRPAPAERPATRTKEPAAHTEGFERLLDPPGNAATPYRQVLLPLFTERVQALRQEVEGIGRVLLAHSVKTCPQPAVLREAARLGLAAEAISLAELEAAERHGMAPERAILNGPAKWWPATDRVRCFAFFADSLAELSRLGDLLDNGFQLEAEVVGVRVAPTGLISRFGVPLHERDTMVEAARLLGTLADRLGAGWGMHFHFAQSVLGAPRWERECVAALSAADPLADLLGGPPAVLDIGGGWHVDDLSYLRASLDYVRANGPAAARDGDPLLVMEPGKLLTQPSAAVVTQVLARRASHRGYDIVVDAAEGDMPEAPFHPHPVARFDGSRWEPLRPGWSWILGRSCMEHDVLSVRLDLTDVREGDYLAFGMCGGYDTSMAYEFGRGTAPRELGQP
;
A
#
# COMPACT_ATOMS: atom_id res chain seq x y z
N MET A 1 -30.02 -2.90 -4.26
CA MET A 1 -30.51 -3.49 -5.52
C MET A 1 -29.79 -2.96 -6.78
N HIS A 2 -28.64 -2.28 -6.71
CA HIS A 2 -27.95 -1.75 -7.90
C HIS A 2 -27.38 -2.84 -8.84
N SER A 3 -27.45 -2.65 -10.17
CA SER A 3 -27.08 -3.65 -11.19
C SER A 3 -26.05 -3.15 -12.25
N GLY A 4 -25.27 -2.11 -11.96
CA GLY A 4 -24.21 -1.61 -12.85
C GLY A 4 -22.91 -2.46 -12.84
N PRO A 5 -21.79 -1.92 -13.36
CA PRO A 5 -20.47 -2.57 -13.36
C PRO A 5 -20.00 -3.02 -11.96
N ASN A 6 -20.46 -2.33 -10.92
CA ASN A 6 -20.30 -2.72 -9.53
C ASN A 6 -21.65 -3.11 -8.91
N PRO A 7 -22.16 -4.35 -9.11
CA PRO A 7 -23.53 -4.69 -8.71
C PRO A 7 -23.66 -5.07 -7.23
N SER A 8 -24.87 -4.88 -6.70
CA SER A 8 -25.32 -5.36 -5.39
C SER A 8 -26.05 -6.70 -5.51
N PRO A 9 -26.07 -7.54 -4.46
CA PRO A 9 -26.61 -8.90 -4.54
C PRO A 9 -28.11 -9.02 -4.75
N GLY A 10 -28.90 -8.06 -4.25
CA GLY A 10 -30.34 -8.25 -4.14
C GLY A 10 -31.07 -8.57 -5.45
N LEU A 11 -30.67 -8.00 -6.59
CA LEU A 11 -31.28 -8.36 -7.88
C LEU A 11 -30.94 -9.80 -8.31
N SER A 12 -29.72 -10.25 -8.05
CA SER A 12 -29.30 -11.63 -8.32
C SER A 12 -29.99 -12.65 -7.41
N VAL A 13 -30.24 -12.27 -6.16
CA VAL A 13 -31.07 -13.06 -5.24
C VAL A 13 -32.49 -13.17 -5.78
N ALA A 14 -33.11 -12.03 -6.16
CA ALA A 14 -34.46 -12.00 -6.75
C ALA A 14 -34.57 -12.87 -8.02
N ARG A 15 -33.61 -12.75 -8.95
CA ARG A 15 -33.53 -13.60 -10.16
C ARG A 15 -33.49 -15.08 -9.83
N SER A 16 -32.68 -15.47 -8.83
CA SER A 16 -32.54 -16.86 -8.40
C SER A 16 -33.82 -17.42 -7.78
N LEU A 17 -34.50 -16.61 -6.96
CA LEU A 17 -35.78 -16.98 -6.37
C LEU A 17 -36.88 -17.11 -7.43
N ARG A 18 -36.98 -16.15 -8.35
CA ARG A 18 -37.96 -16.18 -9.45
C ARG A 18 -37.74 -17.39 -10.37
N LEU A 19 -36.49 -17.76 -10.63
CA LEU A 19 -36.14 -18.95 -11.40
C LEU A 19 -36.66 -20.24 -10.75
N ALA A 20 -36.57 -20.36 -9.42
CA ALA A 20 -37.05 -21.53 -8.70
C ALA A 20 -38.57 -21.53 -8.49
N ARG A 21 -39.17 -20.37 -8.26
CA ARG A 21 -40.60 -20.22 -7.94
C ARG A 21 -41.16 -18.97 -8.63
N PRO A 22 -41.68 -19.10 -9.88
CA PRO A 22 -42.19 -17.97 -10.66
C PRO A 22 -43.32 -17.19 -9.98
N GLY A 23 -44.12 -17.84 -9.13
CA GLY A 23 -45.22 -17.22 -8.38
C GLY A 23 -44.85 -16.69 -7.00
N LEU A 24 -43.58 -16.68 -6.60
CA LEU A 24 -43.17 -16.09 -5.32
C LEU A 24 -43.31 -14.57 -5.40
N ARG A 25 -43.95 -13.95 -4.41
CA ARG A 25 -43.97 -12.49 -4.30
C ARG A 25 -42.60 -12.00 -3.81
N ILE A 26 -41.94 -11.13 -4.58
CA ILE A 26 -40.63 -10.56 -4.28
C ILE A 26 -40.77 -9.05 -4.11
N VAL A 27 -40.45 -8.56 -2.91
CA VAL A 27 -40.42 -7.14 -2.57
C VAL A 27 -38.97 -6.67 -2.54
N GLY A 28 -38.62 -5.69 -3.38
CA GLY A 28 -37.27 -5.12 -3.38
C GLY A 28 -37.09 -4.08 -2.28
N LEU A 29 -36.15 -4.30 -1.36
CA LEU A 29 -35.76 -3.33 -0.32
C LEU A 29 -34.51 -2.56 -0.73
N ASP A 30 -34.53 -1.23 -0.63
CA ASP A 30 -33.37 -0.37 -0.88
C ASP A 30 -33.41 0.92 -0.04
N TYR A 31 -32.33 1.68 -0.08
CA TYR A 31 -32.14 2.95 0.63
C TYR A 31 -31.94 4.13 -0.35
N SER A 32 -31.99 3.85 -1.66
CA SER A 32 -31.92 4.85 -2.71
C SER A 32 -32.78 4.49 -3.90
N ARG A 33 -33.52 5.50 -4.38
CA ARG A 33 -34.34 5.42 -5.60
C ARG A 33 -33.49 5.33 -6.87
N GLU A 34 -32.18 5.57 -6.78
CA GLU A 34 -31.24 5.51 -7.90
C GLU A 34 -30.71 4.08 -8.16
N SER A 35 -31.04 3.12 -7.29
CA SER A 35 -30.66 1.73 -7.46
C SER A 35 -31.35 1.10 -8.68
N SER A 36 -30.59 0.89 -9.76
CA SER A 36 -31.13 0.47 -11.05
C SER A 36 -31.97 -0.82 -11.04
N GLY A 37 -31.66 -1.78 -10.17
CA GLY A 37 -32.44 -3.02 -10.07
C GLY A 37 -33.86 -2.84 -9.49
N LEU A 38 -34.19 -1.67 -8.93
CA LEU A 38 -35.56 -1.34 -8.53
C LEU A 38 -36.52 -1.19 -9.72
N HIS A 39 -35.99 -1.01 -10.94
CA HIS A 39 -36.82 -0.94 -12.14
C HIS A 39 -37.12 -2.32 -12.75
N SER A 40 -36.61 -3.40 -12.15
CA SER A 40 -36.76 -4.75 -12.68
C SER A 40 -38.19 -5.28 -12.52
N GLU A 41 -38.75 -5.84 -13.59
CA GLU A 41 -40.05 -6.54 -13.59
C GLU A 41 -40.07 -7.81 -12.72
N LEU A 42 -38.90 -8.24 -12.22
CA LEU A 42 -38.79 -9.36 -11.29
C LEU A 42 -39.33 -9.03 -9.89
N LEU A 43 -39.49 -7.75 -9.57
CA LEU A 43 -40.01 -7.27 -8.29
C LEU A 43 -41.51 -7.04 -8.45
N ASP A 44 -42.31 -7.66 -7.60
CA ASP A 44 -43.77 -7.42 -7.55
C ASP A 44 -44.10 -6.13 -6.80
N ASP A 45 -43.19 -5.70 -5.93
CA ASP A 45 -43.33 -4.50 -5.11
C ASP A 45 -41.94 -3.99 -4.70
N LEU A 46 -41.88 -2.77 -4.15
CA LEU A 46 -40.64 -2.21 -3.64
C LEU A 46 -40.86 -1.35 -2.41
N VAL A 47 -39.85 -1.35 -1.54
CA VAL A 47 -39.76 -0.49 -0.37
C VAL A 47 -38.44 0.25 -0.43
N CYS A 48 -38.51 1.57 -0.53
CA CYS A 48 -37.34 2.44 -0.44
C CYS A 48 -37.36 3.15 0.91
N LEU A 49 -36.47 2.77 1.81
CA LEU A 49 -36.32 3.41 3.11
C LEU A 49 -35.52 4.72 2.99
N PRO A 50 -35.59 5.60 4.01
CA PRO A 50 -34.76 6.79 4.05
C PRO A 50 -33.28 6.44 3.90
N ALA A 51 -32.53 7.29 3.21
CA ALA A 51 -31.09 7.10 3.06
C ALA A 51 -30.41 7.05 4.44
N TRP A 52 -29.31 6.29 4.57
CA TRP A 52 -28.63 6.11 5.85
C TRP A 52 -28.18 7.40 6.55
N ARG A 53 -28.00 8.50 5.80
CA ARG A 53 -27.70 9.83 6.38
C ARG A 53 -28.90 10.43 7.15
N GLU A 54 -30.11 10.06 6.76
CA GLU A 54 -31.38 10.59 7.28
C GLU A 54 -32.12 9.59 8.17
N ALA A 55 -31.73 8.32 8.15
CA ALA A 55 -32.39 7.26 8.90
C ALA A 55 -32.33 7.50 10.43
N HIS A 56 -33.46 7.36 11.12
CA HIS A 56 -33.52 7.36 12.58
C HIS A 56 -33.59 5.92 13.07
N LEU A 57 -32.65 5.48 13.91
CA LEU A 57 -32.46 4.05 14.23
C LEU A 57 -33.72 3.39 14.85
N PRO A 58 -34.38 3.95 15.89
CA PRO A 58 -35.63 3.39 16.40
C PRO A 58 -36.73 3.25 15.33
N THR A 59 -36.86 4.24 14.45
CA THR A 59 -37.83 4.20 13.35
C THR A 59 -37.47 3.15 12.31
N TRP A 60 -36.18 2.95 12.05
CA TRP A 60 -35.72 1.91 11.14
C TRP A 60 -36.02 0.50 11.71
N ILE A 61 -35.84 0.28 13.01
CA ILE A 61 -36.21 -0.98 13.68
C ILE A 61 -37.71 -1.24 13.53
N GLU A 62 -38.56 -0.25 13.85
CA GLU A 62 -40.02 -0.38 13.65
C GLU A 62 -40.39 -0.66 12.19
N GLN A 63 -39.68 -0.07 11.24
CA GLN A 63 -39.89 -0.31 9.81
C GLN A 63 -39.49 -1.75 9.42
N MET A 64 -38.39 -2.28 9.97
CA MET A 64 -37.99 -3.68 9.76
C MET A 64 -39.04 -4.65 10.30
N ASP A 65 -39.55 -4.41 11.51
CA ASP A 65 -40.60 -5.23 12.11
C ASP A 65 -41.88 -5.24 11.26
N ARG A 66 -42.28 -4.07 10.73
CA ARG A 66 -43.44 -3.95 9.83
C ARG A 66 -43.29 -4.74 8.53
N LEU A 67 -42.08 -4.79 7.97
CA LEU A 67 -41.83 -5.59 6.76
C LEU A 67 -41.98 -7.09 7.01
N LEU A 68 -41.86 -7.51 8.28
CA LEU A 68 -42.01 -8.88 8.74
C LEU A 68 -43.39 -9.12 9.39
N GLU A 69 -44.35 -8.20 9.29
CA GLU A 69 -45.72 -8.44 9.80
C GLU A 69 -46.42 -9.63 9.13
N PRO A 70 -46.35 -9.84 7.79
CA PRO A 70 -46.92 -11.03 7.18
C PRO A 70 -46.21 -12.30 7.68
N GLU A 71 -46.98 -13.29 8.13
CA GLU A 71 -46.43 -14.51 8.74
C GLU A 71 -45.54 -15.32 7.78
N ASP A 72 -45.80 -15.22 6.47
CA ASP A 72 -45.04 -15.88 5.40
C ASP A 72 -43.92 -15.01 4.80
N ALA A 73 -43.69 -13.81 5.31
CA ALA A 73 -42.61 -12.93 4.87
C ALA A 73 -41.26 -13.36 5.46
N VAL A 74 -40.22 -13.27 4.63
CA VAL A 74 -38.84 -13.57 4.98
C VAL A 74 -37.93 -12.49 4.40
N LEU A 75 -36.97 -12.01 5.19
CA LEU A 75 -35.97 -11.03 4.79
C LEU A 75 -34.62 -11.71 4.50
N ILE A 76 -34.05 -11.44 3.33
CA ILE A 76 -32.68 -11.84 2.97
C ILE A 76 -31.82 -10.57 2.87
N PRO A 77 -31.03 -10.23 3.90
CA PRO A 77 -30.17 -9.06 3.87
C PRO A 77 -29.08 -9.21 2.81
N CYS A 78 -28.81 -8.13 2.08
CA CYS A 78 -27.90 -8.14 0.93
C CYS A 78 -26.74 -7.14 1.05
N LEU A 79 -26.62 -6.47 2.20
CA LEU A 79 -25.56 -5.50 2.49
C LEU A 79 -24.84 -5.88 3.78
N ASP A 80 -23.51 -5.89 3.75
CA ASP A 80 -22.65 -6.44 4.80
C ASP A 80 -22.87 -5.74 6.15
N LEU A 81 -22.97 -4.41 6.17
CA LEU A 81 -23.25 -3.62 7.38
C LEU A 81 -24.72 -3.70 7.82
N GLU A 82 -25.66 -3.90 6.88
CA GLU A 82 -27.07 -4.10 7.22
C GLU A 82 -27.26 -5.43 7.97
N VAL A 83 -26.54 -6.48 7.54
CA VAL A 83 -26.53 -7.77 8.26
C VAL A 83 -26.06 -7.56 9.70
N ARG A 84 -24.95 -6.83 9.90
CA ARG A 84 -24.44 -6.53 11.25
C ARG A 84 -25.41 -5.70 12.08
N LEU A 85 -26.08 -4.72 11.47
CA LEU A 85 -27.06 -3.88 12.15
C LEU A 85 -28.31 -4.67 12.55
N LEU A 86 -28.87 -5.49 11.64
CA LEU A 86 -30.00 -6.37 11.92
C LEU A 86 -29.67 -7.34 13.06
N ALA A 87 -28.51 -8.00 13.00
CA ALA A 87 -28.07 -8.93 14.04
C ALA A 87 -27.89 -8.27 15.42
N ARG A 88 -27.50 -6.98 15.44
CA ARG A 88 -27.36 -6.22 16.69
C ARG A 88 -28.70 -5.79 17.27
N GLU A 89 -29.55 -5.17 16.46
CA GLU A 89 -30.79 -4.54 16.94
C GLU A 89 -31.94 -5.53 17.09
N LEU A 90 -32.03 -6.53 16.19
CA LEU A 90 -33.13 -7.49 16.16
C LEU A 90 -32.71 -8.89 16.63
N GLY A 91 -31.42 -9.11 16.87
CA GLY A 91 -30.89 -10.40 17.32
C GLY A 91 -31.10 -11.53 16.30
N SER A 92 -31.20 -12.76 16.80
CA SER A 92 -31.63 -13.91 16.00
C SER A 92 -33.14 -13.84 15.76
N HIS A 93 -33.56 -13.83 14.49
CA HIS A 93 -34.97 -13.78 14.11
C HIS A 93 -35.27 -14.85 13.05
N ASP A 94 -36.24 -15.73 13.30
CA ASP A 94 -36.55 -16.91 12.46
C ASP A 94 -36.85 -16.58 10.98
N ARG A 95 -37.26 -15.33 10.72
CA ARG A 95 -37.61 -14.84 9.37
C ARG A 95 -36.60 -13.85 8.79
N ILE A 96 -35.50 -13.56 9.49
CA ILE A 96 -34.37 -12.82 8.92
C ILE A 96 -33.28 -13.84 8.63
N LEU A 97 -33.08 -14.17 7.36
CA LEU A 97 -32.09 -15.15 6.93
C LEU A 97 -30.70 -14.51 6.80
N GLY A 98 -30.20 -14.03 7.94
CA GLY A 98 -28.86 -13.47 8.12
C GLY A 98 -28.18 -14.06 9.36
N PRO A 99 -26.85 -14.03 9.42
CA PRO A 99 -26.11 -14.60 10.53
C PRO A 99 -26.37 -13.83 11.83
N SER A 100 -26.33 -14.55 12.95
CA SER A 100 -26.43 -13.98 14.30
C SER A 100 -25.20 -13.14 14.64
N LYS A 101 -25.28 -12.36 15.73
CA LYS A 101 -24.12 -11.60 16.24
C LYS A 101 -22.91 -12.50 16.52
N ALA A 102 -23.13 -13.67 17.11
CA ALA A 102 -22.07 -14.65 17.37
C ALA A 102 -21.47 -15.21 16.07
N ALA A 103 -22.29 -15.55 15.07
CA ALA A 103 -21.79 -16.02 13.79
C ALA A 103 -20.97 -14.95 13.04
N LEU A 104 -21.28 -13.67 13.23
CA LEU A 104 -20.55 -12.55 12.63
C LEU A 104 -19.15 -12.33 13.22
N GLU A 105 -18.83 -12.91 14.38
CA GLU A 105 -17.46 -12.88 14.94
C GLU A 105 -16.47 -13.62 14.01
N LEU A 106 -16.94 -14.64 13.29
CA LEU A 106 -16.14 -15.36 12.28
C LEU A 106 -15.84 -14.54 11.03
N VAL A 107 -16.46 -13.37 10.88
CA VAL A 107 -16.33 -12.46 9.73
C VAL A 107 -15.27 -11.38 10.01
N GLY A 108 -14.49 -11.54 11.09
CA GLY A 108 -13.36 -10.67 11.43
C GLY A 108 -12.33 -10.60 10.30
N LYS A 109 -11.69 -9.42 10.18
CA LYS A 109 -10.58 -9.20 9.25
C LYS A 109 -9.32 -8.90 10.06
N PRO A 110 -8.22 -9.65 9.86
CA PRO A 110 -8.05 -10.77 8.93
C PRO A 110 -8.78 -12.06 9.38
N PRO A 111 -9.23 -12.94 8.44
CA PRO A 111 -10.06 -14.11 8.76
C PRO A 111 -9.24 -15.33 9.22
N VAL A 112 -8.35 -15.15 10.20
CA VAL A 112 -7.35 -16.15 10.61
C VAL A 112 -8.00 -17.40 11.21
N GLU A 113 -8.91 -17.23 12.19
CA GLU A 113 -9.58 -18.35 12.85
C GLU A 113 -10.37 -19.20 11.84
N ALA A 114 -11.13 -18.55 10.96
CA ALA A 114 -11.91 -19.23 9.94
C ALA A 114 -11.00 -19.95 8.92
N ALA A 115 -9.86 -19.36 8.55
CA ALA A 115 -8.90 -20.00 7.66
C ALA A 115 -8.34 -21.29 8.29
N GLU A 116 -7.95 -21.25 9.56
CA GLU A 116 -7.43 -22.42 10.28
C GLU A 116 -8.47 -23.54 10.34
N ARG A 117 -9.72 -23.23 10.72
CA ARG A 117 -10.81 -24.22 10.82
C ARG A 117 -11.20 -24.83 9.47
N LEU A 118 -11.06 -24.07 8.39
CA LEU A 118 -11.29 -24.55 7.02
C LEU A 118 -10.07 -25.28 6.41
N GLY A 119 -8.95 -25.35 7.12
CA GLY A 119 -7.69 -25.92 6.61
C GLY A 119 -7.13 -25.12 5.43
N LEU A 120 -7.32 -23.81 5.44
CA LEU A 120 -6.86 -22.84 4.43
C LEU A 120 -5.69 -22.01 4.96
N ARG A 121 -4.94 -21.36 4.06
CA ARG A 121 -3.98 -20.34 4.47
C ARG A 121 -4.67 -19.02 4.74
N ALA A 122 -4.11 -18.21 5.64
CA ALA A 122 -4.39 -16.79 5.75
C ALA A 122 -3.23 -16.00 5.12
N ALA A 123 -3.52 -14.81 4.60
CA ALA A 123 -2.47 -13.89 4.16
C ALA A 123 -1.64 -13.41 5.36
N GLU A 124 -0.35 -13.17 5.17
CA GLU A 124 0.45 -12.46 6.18
C GLU A 124 -0.14 -11.07 6.39
N TYR A 125 -0.16 -10.60 7.63
CA TYR A 125 -0.80 -9.34 8.00
C TYR A 125 -0.01 -8.60 9.08
N GLU A 126 -0.29 -7.30 9.20
CA GLU A 126 0.26 -6.40 10.23
C GLU A 126 -0.85 -5.48 10.74
N THR A 127 -1.12 -5.52 12.04
CA THR A 127 -2.13 -4.68 12.70
C THR A 127 -1.52 -3.44 13.38
N ASP A 128 -0.20 -3.42 13.59
CA ASP A 128 0.50 -2.23 14.05
C ASP A 128 0.56 -1.17 12.93
N THR A 129 -0.15 -0.06 13.14
CA THR A 129 -0.27 1.04 12.19
C THR A 129 0.77 2.15 12.42
N SER A 130 1.83 1.88 13.19
CA SER A 130 3.01 2.73 13.26
C SER A 130 3.78 2.74 11.93
N TRP A 131 4.45 3.86 11.63
CA TRP A 131 5.22 3.99 10.40
C TRP A 131 6.27 2.87 10.28
N GLU A 132 6.98 2.58 11.38
CA GLU A 132 8.06 1.61 11.43
C GLU A 132 7.56 0.18 11.16
N ALA A 133 6.40 -0.20 11.70
CA ALA A 133 5.80 -1.50 11.45
C ALA A 133 5.34 -1.61 9.99
N ILE A 134 4.63 -0.61 9.49
CA ILE A 134 4.15 -0.50 8.11
C ILE A 134 5.31 -0.59 7.12
N ASP A 135 6.35 0.24 7.28
CA ASP A 135 7.51 0.27 6.37
C ASP A 135 8.23 -1.08 6.36
N ARG A 136 8.44 -1.68 7.53
CA ARG A 136 9.05 -3.01 7.66
C ARG A 136 8.20 -4.12 7.02
N PHE A 137 6.88 -4.03 7.12
CA PHE A 137 5.96 -5.00 6.52
C PHE A 137 5.92 -4.86 4.99
N ILE A 138 5.89 -3.63 4.47
CA ILE A 138 5.92 -3.33 3.04
C ILE A 138 7.23 -3.79 2.40
N ARG A 139 8.39 -3.53 3.01
CA ARG A 139 9.69 -4.00 2.49
C ARG A 139 9.80 -5.51 2.37
N ARG A 140 9.05 -6.26 3.20
CA ARG A 140 8.96 -7.73 3.16
C ARG A 140 7.87 -8.25 2.23
N SER A 141 7.03 -7.37 1.69
CA SER A 141 5.89 -7.69 0.81
C SER A 141 6.16 -7.22 -0.63
N PRO A 142 6.92 -7.98 -1.45
CA PRO A 142 7.44 -7.52 -2.75
C PRO A 142 6.37 -7.20 -3.81
N TYR A 143 5.14 -7.68 -3.60
CA TYR A 143 4.01 -7.43 -4.48
C TYR A 143 3.09 -6.32 -3.97
N GLY A 144 3.53 -5.56 -2.97
CA GLY A 144 2.76 -4.55 -2.26
C GLY A 144 1.89 -5.16 -1.16
N VAL A 145 1.12 -4.28 -0.52
CA VAL A 145 0.22 -4.63 0.58
C VAL A 145 -1.17 -4.08 0.31
N TRP A 146 -2.15 -4.63 0.99
CA TRP A 146 -3.52 -4.13 1.02
C TRP A 146 -3.79 -3.46 2.35
N VAL A 147 -4.20 -2.19 2.32
CA VAL A 147 -4.78 -1.47 3.44
C VAL A 147 -6.25 -1.85 3.49
N LYS A 148 -6.65 -2.62 4.50
CA LYS A 148 -8.02 -3.12 4.65
C LYS A 148 -8.67 -2.51 5.88
N GLY A 149 -9.89 -1.99 5.71
CA GLY A 149 -10.72 -1.59 6.83
C GLY A 149 -11.39 -2.77 7.49
N GLN A 150 -11.60 -2.69 8.81
CA GLN A 150 -12.34 -3.69 9.58
C GLN A 150 -13.72 -3.98 8.96
N HIS A 151 -14.41 -2.94 8.50
CA HIS A 151 -15.79 -3.02 8.03
C HIS A 151 -15.93 -3.09 6.50
N TYR A 152 -15.13 -2.31 5.77
CA TYR A 152 -15.23 -2.24 4.31
C TYR A 152 -13.96 -1.65 3.69
N ASP A 153 -13.83 -1.85 2.37
CA ASP A 153 -12.81 -1.27 1.50
C ASP A 153 -11.40 -1.85 1.68
N ALA A 154 -10.70 -1.97 0.55
CA ALA A 154 -9.36 -2.50 0.48
C ALA A 154 -8.59 -1.74 -0.60
N HIS A 155 -7.50 -1.09 -0.22
CA HIS A 155 -6.69 -0.27 -1.12
C HIS A 155 -5.29 -0.81 -1.22
N ARG A 156 -4.73 -0.88 -2.42
CA ARG A 156 -3.38 -1.35 -2.63
C ARG A 156 -2.37 -0.23 -2.34
N ALA A 157 -1.35 -0.54 -1.55
CA ALA A 157 -0.25 0.37 -1.22
C ALA A 157 1.11 -0.28 -1.48
N TYR A 158 2.10 0.55 -1.82
CA TYR A 158 3.48 0.13 -2.08
C TYR A 158 4.52 0.89 -1.24
N THR A 159 4.09 1.91 -0.51
CA THR A 159 4.95 2.73 0.36
C THR A 159 4.24 2.98 1.67
N ALA A 160 5.00 3.20 2.75
CA ALA A 160 4.43 3.46 4.07
C ALA A 160 3.56 4.72 4.09
N GLY A 161 4.00 5.79 3.43
CA GLY A 161 3.21 7.01 3.29
C GLY A 161 1.88 6.80 2.58
N ALA A 162 1.86 6.03 1.48
CA ALA A 162 0.62 5.69 0.79
C ALA A 162 -0.30 4.84 1.68
N ALA A 163 0.26 3.87 2.40
CA ALA A 163 -0.51 3.00 3.29
C ALA A 163 -1.19 3.78 4.41
N LEU A 164 -0.48 4.71 5.06
CA LEU A 164 -1.03 5.58 6.10
C LEU A 164 -2.12 6.51 5.56
N ALA A 165 -1.87 7.17 4.42
CA ALA A 165 -2.86 8.05 3.80
C ALA A 165 -4.15 7.31 3.43
N LEU A 166 -4.03 6.08 2.91
CA LEU A 166 -5.17 5.21 2.62
C LEU A 166 -5.86 4.72 3.90
N GLY A 167 -5.10 4.41 4.95
CA GLY A 167 -5.62 4.06 6.28
C GLY A 167 -6.50 5.16 6.86
N ASP A 168 -6.05 6.41 6.78
CA ASP A 168 -6.84 7.58 7.19
C ASP A 168 -8.12 7.75 6.38
N VAL A 169 -8.09 7.43 5.07
CA VAL A 169 -9.28 7.46 4.20
C VAL A 169 -10.27 6.37 4.61
N VAL A 170 -9.77 5.15 4.85
CA VAL A 170 -10.58 4.00 5.29
C VAL A 170 -11.24 4.30 6.63
N GLN A 171 -10.47 4.75 7.62
CA GLN A 171 -10.97 5.05 8.96
C GLN A 171 -11.98 6.19 8.98
N ARG A 172 -11.77 7.26 8.19
CA ARG A 172 -12.73 8.36 8.06
C ARG A 172 -14.03 7.95 7.36
N THR A 173 -13.95 7.02 6.41
CA THR A 173 -15.11 6.62 5.60
C THR A 173 -15.95 5.55 6.28
N TRP A 174 -15.31 4.58 6.91
CA TRP A 174 -15.97 3.36 7.38
C TRP A 174 -15.97 3.23 8.91
N GLY A 175 -15.19 4.03 9.62
CA GLY A 175 -14.93 3.83 11.05
C GLY A 175 -14.06 2.59 11.30
N GLY A 176 -13.94 2.19 12.56
CA GLY A 176 -13.17 1.01 12.97
C GLY A 176 -11.65 1.16 12.83
N SER A 177 -10.94 0.06 13.09
CA SER A 177 -9.50 -0.07 12.84
C SER A 177 -9.24 -0.47 11.39
N TRP A 178 -7.97 -0.46 10.99
CA TRP A 178 -7.49 -0.96 9.70
C TRP A 178 -6.17 -1.68 9.90
N HIS A 179 -5.85 -2.59 8.99
CA HIS A 179 -4.63 -3.38 9.01
C HIS A 179 -4.04 -3.52 7.61
N LEU A 180 -2.82 -4.03 7.55
CA LEU A 180 -2.18 -4.42 6.30
C LEU A 180 -2.28 -5.93 6.09
N GLU A 181 -2.51 -6.33 4.84
CA GLU A 181 -2.31 -7.71 4.39
C GLU A 181 -1.32 -7.73 3.22
N ALA A 182 -0.41 -8.70 3.21
CA ALA A 182 0.51 -8.90 2.11
C ALA A 182 -0.28 -9.26 0.84
N HIS A 183 0.13 -8.71 -0.31
CA HIS A 183 -0.51 -9.07 -1.57
C HIS A 183 -0.22 -10.54 -1.92
N VAL A 184 -1.27 -11.35 -1.94
CA VAL A 184 -1.21 -12.75 -2.39
C VAL A 184 -1.50 -12.79 -3.89
N ALA A 185 -0.52 -13.21 -4.69
CA ALA A 185 -0.71 -13.38 -6.13
C ALA A 185 -1.36 -14.73 -6.44
N GLY A 186 -2.36 -14.73 -7.31
CA GLY A 186 -3.01 -15.97 -7.76
C GLY A 186 -4.33 -15.72 -8.48
N GLN A 187 -5.02 -16.83 -8.78
CA GLN A 187 -6.33 -16.82 -9.40
C GLN A 187 -7.41 -16.55 -8.35
N GLU A 188 -8.27 -15.56 -8.58
CA GLU A 188 -9.40 -15.31 -7.69
C GLU A 188 -10.44 -16.42 -7.78
N CYS A 189 -10.81 -16.96 -6.61
CA CYS A 189 -11.81 -17.97 -6.44
C CYS A 189 -12.79 -17.54 -5.34
N SER A 190 -13.94 -18.20 -5.25
CA SER A 190 -14.86 -17.97 -4.14
C SER A 190 -15.71 -19.20 -3.84
N ILE A 191 -16.13 -19.34 -2.58
CA ILE A 191 -17.14 -20.29 -2.16
C ILE A 191 -18.36 -19.50 -1.70
N ALA A 192 -19.50 -19.65 -2.37
CA ALA A 192 -20.77 -19.20 -1.81
C ALA A 192 -21.43 -20.36 -1.05
N PHE A 193 -22.05 -20.06 0.07
CA PHE A 193 -22.77 -21.04 0.87
C PHE A 193 -24.03 -20.45 1.52
N CYS A 194 -24.93 -21.32 1.95
CA CYS A 194 -26.06 -20.93 2.80
C CYS A 194 -26.30 -21.95 3.90
N GLY A 195 -26.58 -21.44 5.10
CA GLY A 195 -26.90 -22.23 6.29
C GLY A 195 -28.24 -21.83 6.88
N LEU A 196 -28.86 -22.75 7.62
CA LEU A 196 -30.04 -22.47 8.41
C LEU A 196 -29.90 -23.20 9.75
N ASP A 197 -29.86 -22.42 10.83
CA ASP A 197 -29.71 -22.88 12.21
C ASP A 197 -28.52 -23.83 12.39
N GLY A 198 -27.37 -23.42 11.84
CA GLY A 198 -26.13 -24.19 11.88
C GLY A 198 -26.07 -25.38 10.92
N ARG A 199 -27.12 -25.64 10.13
CA ARG A 199 -27.08 -26.68 9.10
C ARG A 199 -26.70 -26.10 7.75
N LEU A 200 -25.58 -26.55 7.19
CA LEU A 200 -25.20 -26.22 5.80
C LEU A 200 -26.23 -26.81 4.81
N LEU A 201 -26.92 -25.94 4.08
CA LEU A 201 -27.94 -26.34 3.10
C LEU A 201 -27.31 -26.59 1.73
N ASP A 202 -26.43 -25.69 1.30
CA ASP A 202 -25.75 -25.79 0.02
C ASP A 202 -24.47 -24.95 0.00
N ALA A 203 -23.54 -25.31 -0.87
CA ALA A 203 -22.32 -24.58 -1.13
C ALA A 203 -21.84 -24.85 -2.57
N VAL A 204 -21.23 -23.85 -3.19
CA VAL A 204 -20.72 -23.93 -4.56
C VAL A 204 -19.38 -23.18 -4.67
N PHE A 205 -18.45 -23.76 -5.42
CA PHE A 205 -17.13 -23.19 -5.68
C PHE A 205 -17.16 -22.50 -7.04
N ILE A 206 -16.56 -21.31 -7.12
CA ILE A 206 -16.34 -20.64 -8.39
C ILE A 206 -14.87 -20.25 -8.60
N THR A 207 -14.43 -20.31 -9.85
CA THR A 207 -13.20 -19.64 -10.31
C THR A 207 -13.60 -18.44 -11.13
N LYS A 208 -13.13 -17.23 -10.77
CA LYS A 208 -13.49 -16.00 -11.50
C LYS A 208 -12.72 -15.97 -12.82
N ALA A 209 -13.39 -16.17 -13.94
CA ALA A 209 -12.78 -16.20 -15.28
C ALA A 209 -12.61 -14.81 -15.89
N MET A 210 -13.56 -13.90 -15.63
CA MET A 210 -13.50 -12.50 -16.04
C MET A 210 -14.04 -11.61 -14.93
N VAL A 211 -13.41 -10.46 -14.73
CA VAL A 211 -13.82 -9.43 -13.75
C VAL A 211 -13.97 -8.07 -14.42
N THR A 212 -14.78 -7.18 -13.84
CA THR A 212 -14.87 -5.78 -14.27
C THR A 212 -13.64 -4.98 -13.85
N THR A 213 -13.53 -3.74 -14.33
CA THR A 213 -12.51 -2.77 -13.89
C THR A 213 -12.54 -2.52 -12.37
N GLU A 214 -13.69 -2.71 -11.73
CA GLU A 214 -13.90 -2.61 -10.28
C GLU A 214 -13.70 -3.96 -9.55
N GLY A 215 -13.17 -4.98 -10.24
CA GLY A 215 -12.87 -6.30 -9.67
C GLY A 215 -14.10 -7.18 -9.43
N LYS A 216 -15.25 -6.91 -10.06
CA LYS A 216 -16.48 -7.70 -9.85
C LYS A 216 -16.60 -8.83 -10.88
N THR A 217 -17.00 -10.02 -10.44
CA THR A 217 -17.13 -11.21 -11.31
C THR A 217 -18.09 -10.95 -12.48
N TRP A 218 -17.58 -11.03 -13.71
CA TRP A 218 -18.35 -10.95 -14.95
C TRP A 218 -18.67 -12.34 -15.51
N ALA A 219 -17.69 -13.24 -15.51
CA ALA A 219 -17.84 -14.64 -15.87
C ALA A 219 -17.11 -15.52 -14.84
N GLY A 220 -17.64 -16.70 -14.60
CA GLY A 220 -17.07 -17.65 -13.63
C GLY A 220 -17.33 -19.08 -14.02
N GLU A 221 -16.33 -19.92 -13.76
CA GLU A 221 -16.47 -21.38 -13.82
C GLU A 221 -17.08 -21.85 -12.50
N VAL A 222 -18.02 -22.79 -12.57
CA VAL A 222 -18.79 -23.27 -11.43
C VAL A 222 -18.49 -24.74 -11.21
N ALA A 223 -18.19 -25.09 -9.96
CA ALA A 223 -17.87 -26.45 -9.54
C ALA A 223 -18.51 -26.78 -8.19
N GLU A 224 -18.69 -28.08 -7.95
CA GLU A 224 -18.96 -28.59 -6.60
C GLU A 224 -17.73 -28.41 -5.71
N LEU A 225 -17.97 -28.25 -4.41
CA LEU A 225 -16.90 -28.34 -3.42
C LEU A 225 -16.42 -29.79 -3.30
N ASP A 226 -15.13 -29.98 -3.06
CA ASP A 226 -14.63 -31.27 -2.60
C ASP A 226 -15.26 -31.63 -1.24
N GLU A 227 -15.49 -32.92 -1.00
CA GLU A 227 -16.22 -33.38 0.19
C GLU A 227 -15.51 -32.95 1.48
N ALA A 228 -14.18 -32.96 1.51
CA ALA A 228 -13.41 -32.58 2.69
C ALA A 228 -13.57 -31.09 3.03
N MET A 229 -13.56 -30.20 2.05
CA MET A 229 -13.85 -28.77 2.24
C MET A 229 -15.31 -28.55 2.65
N ARG A 230 -16.24 -29.29 2.05
CA ARG A 230 -17.66 -29.22 2.40
C ARG A 230 -17.92 -29.64 3.84
N GLU A 231 -17.28 -30.70 4.33
CA GLU A 231 -17.35 -31.15 5.73
C GLU A 231 -16.84 -30.08 6.68
N ARG A 232 -15.63 -29.53 6.44
CA ARG A 232 -15.07 -28.46 7.28
C ARG A 232 -15.95 -27.19 7.28
N LEU A 233 -16.55 -26.86 6.13
CA LEU A 233 -17.50 -25.75 6.06
C LEU A 233 -18.79 -26.05 6.82
N ALA A 234 -19.28 -27.29 6.79
CA ALA A 234 -20.46 -27.69 7.55
C ALA A 234 -20.21 -27.60 9.06
N ASP A 235 -19.03 -28.01 9.53
CA ASP A 235 -18.63 -27.88 10.93
C ASP A 235 -18.52 -26.41 11.35
N LEU A 236 -17.89 -25.56 10.52
CA LEU A 236 -17.81 -24.11 10.76
C LEU A 236 -19.21 -23.48 10.88
N VAL A 237 -20.12 -23.83 9.97
CA VAL A 237 -21.51 -23.34 9.97
C VAL A 237 -22.27 -23.84 11.21
N ALA A 238 -22.07 -25.09 11.62
CA ALA A 238 -22.72 -25.69 12.79
C ALA A 238 -22.28 -25.05 14.10
N ASP A 239 -20.97 -24.94 14.31
CA ASP A 239 -20.39 -24.35 15.53
C ASP A 239 -20.79 -22.88 15.71
N ALA A 240 -20.94 -22.14 14.60
CA ALA A 240 -21.36 -20.75 14.61
C ALA A 240 -22.88 -20.57 14.82
N GLY A 241 -23.67 -21.64 14.69
CA GLY A 241 -25.13 -21.53 14.56
C GLY A 241 -25.53 -20.65 13.37
N TRP A 242 -24.80 -20.75 12.25
CA TRP A 242 -24.93 -19.81 11.13
C TRP A 242 -26.27 -19.98 10.40
N THR A 243 -26.98 -18.86 10.24
CA THR A 243 -28.19 -18.72 9.42
C THR A 243 -27.95 -17.71 8.31
N GLY A 244 -28.53 -17.96 7.13
CA GLY A 244 -28.41 -17.05 5.99
C GLY A 244 -27.26 -17.40 5.04
N ALA A 245 -26.86 -16.40 4.25
CA ALA A 245 -25.88 -16.55 3.19
C ALA A 245 -24.46 -16.21 3.65
N GLY A 246 -23.46 -16.78 2.99
CA GLY A 246 -22.07 -16.40 3.14
C GLY A 246 -21.25 -16.56 1.87
N GLU A 247 -20.16 -15.83 1.77
CA GLU A 247 -19.17 -15.88 0.69
C GLU A 247 -17.77 -15.93 1.30
N LEU A 248 -16.98 -16.92 0.94
CA LEU A 248 -15.55 -16.95 1.21
C LEU A 248 -14.82 -16.44 -0.04
N GLU A 249 -14.06 -15.36 0.07
CA GLU A 249 -13.21 -14.86 -1.02
C GLU A 249 -11.80 -15.44 -0.88
N LEU A 250 -11.34 -16.09 -1.95
CA LEU A 250 -10.14 -16.92 -1.95
C LEU A 250 -9.18 -16.52 -3.06
N ILE A 251 -7.88 -16.73 -2.83
CA ILE A 251 -6.86 -16.70 -3.89
C ILE A 251 -6.22 -18.07 -3.99
N ARG A 252 -6.24 -18.64 -5.20
CA ARG A 252 -5.58 -19.89 -5.54
C ARG A 252 -4.19 -19.60 -6.12
N SER A 253 -3.15 -20.10 -5.49
CA SER A 253 -1.79 -20.03 -6.02
C SER A 253 -1.62 -20.92 -7.26
N TRP A 254 -0.51 -20.75 -7.97
CA TRP A 254 -0.11 -21.64 -9.07
C TRP A 254 0.12 -23.09 -8.63
N SER A 255 0.46 -23.33 -7.36
CA SER A 255 0.57 -24.68 -6.77
C SER A 255 -0.79 -25.29 -6.41
N GLY A 256 -1.89 -24.55 -6.58
CA GLY A 256 -3.25 -24.98 -6.26
C GLY A 256 -3.67 -24.74 -4.81
N GLU A 257 -2.83 -24.09 -4.00
CA GLU A 257 -3.11 -23.82 -2.60
C GLU A 257 -4.06 -22.63 -2.47
N LEU A 258 -5.03 -22.75 -1.56
CA LEU A 258 -6.06 -21.74 -1.33
C LEU A 258 -5.74 -20.88 -0.10
N THR A 259 -5.80 -19.57 -0.30
CA THR A 259 -5.65 -18.56 0.77
C THR A 259 -6.98 -17.83 0.96
N LEU A 260 -7.50 -17.79 2.18
CA LEU A 260 -8.70 -17.07 2.55
C LEU A 260 -8.38 -15.59 2.76
N MET A 261 -9.06 -14.73 2.00
CA MET A 261 -8.82 -13.29 2.01
C MET A 261 -9.90 -12.51 2.75
N GLU A 262 -11.15 -12.97 2.67
CA GLU A 262 -12.31 -12.30 3.26
C GLU A 262 -13.50 -13.26 3.39
N ILE A 263 -14.37 -12.99 4.36
CA ILE A 263 -15.67 -13.62 4.51
C ILE A 263 -16.71 -12.50 4.40
N ASN A 264 -17.72 -12.66 3.55
CA ASN A 264 -18.87 -11.75 3.48
C ASN A 264 -20.11 -12.47 4.05
N PRO A 265 -20.90 -11.83 4.93
CA PRO A 265 -22.03 -12.46 5.61
C PRO A 265 -23.33 -12.40 4.77
N ARG A 266 -23.20 -12.50 3.45
CA ARG A 266 -24.28 -12.28 2.48
C ARG A 266 -23.95 -12.92 1.13
N PHE A 267 -24.96 -13.16 0.31
CA PHE A 267 -24.73 -13.72 -1.03
C PHE A 267 -23.87 -12.80 -1.90
N PRO A 268 -23.00 -13.35 -2.75
CA PRO A 268 -22.31 -12.57 -3.75
C PRO A 268 -23.27 -11.95 -4.76
N ALA A 269 -22.85 -10.85 -5.38
CA ALA A 269 -23.60 -10.30 -6.50
C ALA A 269 -23.71 -11.28 -7.68
N TRP A 270 -22.78 -12.22 -7.82
CA TRP A 270 -22.75 -13.20 -8.90
C TRP A 270 -23.60 -14.45 -8.63
N ILE A 271 -24.30 -14.55 -7.49
CA ILE A 271 -25.02 -15.76 -7.07
C ILE A 271 -26.04 -16.28 -8.10
N HIS A 272 -26.67 -15.41 -8.89
CA HIS A 272 -27.57 -15.87 -9.95
C HIS A 272 -26.86 -16.69 -11.04
N GLY A 273 -25.58 -16.43 -11.27
CA GLY A 273 -24.75 -17.19 -12.19
C GLY A 273 -24.68 -18.67 -11.82
N THR A 274 -24.61 -19.01 -10.53
CA THR A 274 -24.63 -20.43 -10.12
C THR A 274 -26.03 -21.01 -10.20
N SER A 275 -27.07 -20.21 -9.96
CA SER A 275 -28.46 -20.63 -10.11
C SER A 275 -28.77 -21.10 -11.53
N VAL A 276 -28.33 -20.38 -12.56
CA VAL A 276 -28.50 -20.79 -13.96
C VAL A 276 -27.60 -21.96 -14.36
N CYS A 277 -26.53 -22.20 -13.60
CA CYS A 277 -25.68 -23.39 -13.74
C CYS A 277 -26.22 -24.61 -13.00
N GLY A 278 -27.33 -24.50 -12.25
CA GLY A 278 -27.95 -25.61 -11.52
C GLY A 278 -27.76 -25.60 -9.99
N ALA A 279 -26.97 -24.67 -9.45
CA ALA A 279 -26.76 -24.48 -8.00
C ALA A 279 -27.47 -23.20 -7.51
N ASN A 280 -28.75 -23.34 -7.13
CA ASN A 280 -29.60 -22.23 -6.70
C ASN A 280 -29.67 -22.10 -5.17
N LEU A 281 -28.59 -21.57 -4.57
CA LEU A 281 -28.45 -21.40 -3.12
C LEU A 281 -29.53 -20.50 -2.49
N PRO A 282 -29.96 -19.37 -3.11
CA PRO A 282 -31.07 -18.58 -2.58
C PRO A 282 -32.37 -19.38 -2.44
N ALA A 283 -32.69 -20.23 -3.43
CA ALA A 283 -33.87 -21.09 -3.36
C ALA A 283 -33.73 -22.18 -2.28
N ALA A 284 -32.55 -22.78 -2.13
CA ALA A 284 -32.28 -23.76 -1.07
C ALA A 284 -32.47 -23.14 0.33
N LEU A 285 -31.96 -21.92 0.51
CA LEU A 285 -32.08 -21.16 1.76
C LEU A 285 -33.55 -20.88 2.12
N VAL A 286 -34.33 -20.32 1.19
CA VAL A 286 -35.77 -20.03 1.43
C VAL A 286 -36.59 -21.31 1.61
N ALA A 287 -36.23 -22.40 0.93
CA ALA A 287 -36.91 -23.68 1.10
C ALA A 287 -36.56 -24.40 2.41
N GLY A 288 -35.46 -24.00 3.08
CA GLY A 288 -34.95 -24.67 4.28
C GLY A 288 -34.54 -26.13 4.03
N ARG A 289 -34.20 -26.48 2.78
CA ARG A 289 -33.91 -27.86 2.35
C ARG A 289 -32.52 -27.96 1.75
N PRO A 290 -31.71 -28.97 2.13
CA PRO A 290 -30.43 -29.22 1.49
C PRO A 290 -30.60 -29.44 -0.02
N ALA A 291 -29.65 -28.96 -0.80
CA ALA A 291 -29.66 -29.16 -2.24
C ALA A 291 -29.36 -30.62 -2.63
N ASP A 292 -29.84 -31.03 -3.81
CA ASP A 292 -29.55 -32.36 -4.36
C ASP A 292 -28.07 -32.48 -4.75
N ARG A 293 -27.36 -33.42 -4.09
CA ARG A 293 -25.93 -33.70 -4.34
C ARG A 293 -25.68 -34.40 -5.68
N GLY A 294 -26.71 -34.95 -6.32
CA GLY A 294 -26.63 -35.58 -7.64
C GLY A 294 -26.84 -34.62 -8.82
N ARG A 295 -27.01 -33.32 -8.55
CA ARG A 295 -27.25 -32.32 -9.59
C ARG A 295 -26.10 -32.25 -10.60
N ARG A 296 -26.44 -31.98 -11.86
CA ARG A 296 -25.45 -31.66 -12.90
C ARG A 296 -25.29 -30.16 -13.00
N LEU A 297 -24.06 -29.70 -12.84
CA LEU A 297 -23.71 -28.30 -13.04
C LEU A 297 -23.29 -28.05 -14.48
N THR A 298 -23.77 -26.94 -15.05
CA THR A 298 -23.17 -26.34 -16.24
C THR A 298 -21.81 -25.73 -15.81
N PRO A 299 -20.74 -25.86 -16.63
CA PRO A 299 -19.38 -25.55 -16.20
C PRO A 299 -19.11 -24.08 -15.88
N GLY A 300 -19.99 -23.16 -16.27
CA GLY A 300 -19.80 -21.74 -15.98
C GLY A 300 -20.93 -20.85 -16.48
N PHE A 301 -20.87 -19.59 -16.09
CA PHE A 301 -21.78 -18.54 -16.53
C PHE A 301 -21.00 -17.33 -17.03
N THR A 302 -21.65 -16.53 -17.88
CA THR A 302 -21.23 -15.17 -18.22
C THR A 302 -22.39 -14.23 -18.03
N ARG A 303 -22.13 -13.04 -17.51
CA ARG A 303 -23.12 -11.98 -17.40
C ARG A 303 -23.29 -11.26 -18.73
N VAL A 304 -24.51 -10.81 -18.97
CA VAL A 304 -24.87 -9.89 -20.03
C VAL A 304 -25.60 -8.70 -19.40
N VAL A 305 -25.48 -7.54 -20.03
CA VAL A 305 -26.23 -6.33 -19.65
C VAL A 305 -27.57 -6.37 -20.38
N GLU A 306 -28.65 -6.05 -19.67
CA GLU A 306 -30.00 -5.95 -20.22
C GLU A 306 -30.51 -4.53 -20.00
N GLU A 307 -31.01 -3.88 -21.05
CA GLU A 307 -31.79 -2.66 -20.92
C GLU A 307 -33.22 -2.98 -20.45
N ILE A 308 -33.67 -2.30 -19.40
CA ILE A 308 -35.01 -2.49 -18.80
C ILE A 308 -35.81 -1.19 -18.84
N PRO A 309 -37.15 -1.25 -18.96
CA PRO A 309 -38.00 -0.07 -18.84
C PRO A 309 -37.94 0.50 -17.42
N VAL A 310 -38.13 1.81 -17.30
CA VAL A 310 -38.13 2.51 -16.01
C VAL A 310 -39.44 2.26 -15.30
N HIS A 311 -39.37 1.86 -14.03
CA HIS A 311 -40.56 1.75 -13.18
C HIS A 311 -41.30 3.10 -13.08
N PRO A 312 -42.60 3.19 -13.46
CA PRO A 312 -43.33 4.46 -13.56
C PRO A 312 -43.39 5.27 -12.27
N ALA A 313 -43.46 4.59 -11.11
CA ALA A 313 -43.51 5.26 -9.80
C ALA A 313 -42.15 5.85 -9.35
N LEU A 314 -41.05 5.35 -9.91
CA LEU A 314 -39.70 5.84 -9.57
C LEU A 314 -39.26 6.97 -10.49
N GLY A 315 -39.56 6.85 -11.79
CA GLY A 315 -39.03 7.75 -12.83
C GLY A 315 -37.52 7.58 -13.04
N ILE A 316 -36.94 8.41 -13.92
CA ILE A 316 -35.48 8.57 -14.05
C ILE A 316 -35.11 9.87 -13.34
N THR A 317 -34.11 9.84 -12.46
CA THR A 317 -33.49 11.06 -11.94
C THR A 317 -32.64 11.70 -13.04
N PRO A 318 -32.99 12.90 -13.55
CA PRO A 318 -32.18 13.56 -14.57
C PRO A 318 -30.82 13.96 -13.99
N ILE A 319 -29.79 13.91 -14.81
CA ILE A 319 -28.47 14.43 -14.46
C ILE A 319 -28.62 15.92 -14.13
N ALA A 320 -28.32 16.29 -12.89
CA ALA A 320 -28.26 17.69 -12.49
C ALA A 320 -27.15 18.41 -13.29
N TRP A 321 -27.45 19.62 -13.74
CA TRP A 321 -26.45 20.46 -14.41
C TRP A 321 -25.31 20.77 -13.43
N VAL A 322 -24.08 20.40 -13.76
CA VAL A 322 -22.88 20.71 -12.97
C VAL A 322 -21.96 21.57 -13.82
N ALA A 323 -21.60 22.76 -13.32
CA ALA A 323 -20.79 23.74 -14.06
C ALA A 323 -19.40 23.22 -14.50
N GLY A 324 -18.91 22.12 -13.92
CA GLY A 324 -17.63 21.49 -14.27
C GLY A 324 -17.68 20.38 -15.32
N GLY A 325 -18.83 20.10 -15.94
CA GLY A 325 -18.94 19.22 -17.12
C GLY A 325 -18.80 17.70 -16.90
N ILE A 326 -18.53 17.23 -15.67
CA ILE A 326 -18.46 15.80 -15.35
C ILE A 326 -19.55 15.45 -14.34
N SER A 327 -20.52 14.65 -14.76
CA SER A 327 -21.53 14.04 -13.90
C SER A 327 -20.91 12.89 -13.08
N ARG A 328 -21.46 12.64 -11.88
CA ARG A 328 -21.03 11.52 -11.03
C ARG A 328 -21.14 10.19 -11.81
N PRO A 329 -20.11 9.32 -11.82
CA PRO A 329 -20.24 7.98 -12.36
C PRO A 329 -21.25 7.15 -11.55
N GLY A 330 -21.96 6.22 -12.20
CA GLY A 330 -22.82 5.26 -11.50
C GLY A 330 -21.97 4.33 -10.64
N ASP A 331 -22.14 4.37 -9.32
CA ASP A 331 -21.40 3.57 -8.35
C ASP A 331 -22.38 2.75 -7.49
N LYS A 332 -21.98 1.55 -7.06
CA LYS A 332 -22.72 0.70 -6.12
C LYS A 332 -23.15 1.41 -4.83
N ARG A 333 -22.45 2.50 -4.50
CA ARG A 333 -22.63 3.28 -3.26
C ARG A 333 -23.91 4.13 -3.22
N HIS A 334 -24.78 4.07 -4.23
CA HIS A 334 -26.12 4.68 -4.13
C HIS A 334 -26.91 4.18 -2.91
N SER A 335 -26.66 2.96 -2.42
CA SER A 335 -27.27 2.43 -1.18
C SER A 335 -26.87 3.18 0.10
N GLY A 336 -25.92 4.11 0.05
CA GLY A 336 -25.55 4.96 1.19
C GLY A 336 -24.67 4.29 2.25
N MET A 337 -24.06 3.13 1.94
CA MET A 337 -23.20 2.38 2.87
C MET A 337 -22.05 3.21 3.49
N PRO A 338 -21.34 4.09 2.76
CA PRO A 338 -20.36 4.99 3.38
C PRO A 338 -21.00 5.91 4.43
N SER A 339 -22.22 6.41 4.19
CA SER A 339 -22.94 7.23 5.16
C SER A 339 -23.31 6.43 6.40
N LEU A 340 -23.62 5.14 6.27
CA LEU A 340 -23.85 4.25 7.42
C LEU A 340 -22.56 4.07 8.24
N GLY A 341 -21.42 3.81 7.59
CA GLY A 341 -20.10 3.72 8.25
C GLY A 341 -19.71 5.01 8.98
N GLN A 342 -19.88 6.17 8.33
CA GLN A 342 -19.61 7.49 8.90
C GLN A 342 -20.41 7.80 10.16
N ARG A 343 -21.62 7.25 10.29
CA ARG A 343 -22.46 7.45 11.48
C ARG A 343 -21.98 6.67 12.70
N ARG A 344 -21.01 5.75 12.54
CA ARG A 344 -20.47 4.92 13.61
C ARG A 344 -21.57 4.25 14.43
N LEU A 345 -22.63 3.83 13.75
CA LEU A 345 -23.72 3.14 14.43
C LEU A 345 -23.23 1.81 14.98
N LEU A 346 -22.18 1.19 14.42
CA LEU A 346 -21.48 0.02 14.97
C LEU A 346 -20.23 0.50 15.74
N PRO A 347 -20.01 0.08 17.01
CA PRO A 347 -18.80 0.41 17.76
C PRO A 347 -17.57 -0.36 17.24
N PRO A 348 -16.32 0.10 17.54
CA PRO A 348 -15.12 -0.70 17.33
C PRO A 348 -15.17 -1.94 18.23
N GLU A 349 -14.79 -3.11 17.72
CA GLU A 349 -14.83 -4.39 18.45
C GLU A 349 -13.92 -4.43 19.70
N ASP A 350 -13.01 -3.46 19.88
CA ASP A 350 -12.13 -3.31 21.06
C ASP A 350 -12.70 -2.41 22.18
N ALA A 351 -13.94 -1.94 22.04
CA ALA A 351 -14.61 -1.21 23.11
C ALA A 351 -15.28 -2.19 24.07
N ASP A 352 -14.63 -2.48 25.20
CA ASP A 352 -15.27 -3.11 26.35
C ASP A 352 -16.52 -2.29 26.74
N GLU A 353 -17.73 -2.77 26.42
CA GLU A 353 -18.95 -2.19 26.97
C GLU A 353 -19.15 -2.68 28.41
N PRO A 354 -19.41 -1.79 29.38
CA PRO A 354 -19.80 -2.21 30.72
C PRO A 354 -21.16 -2.92 30.64
N VAL A 355 -21.23 -4.11 31.24
CA VAL A 355 -22.45 -4.91 31.36
C VAL A 355 -23.51 -4.11 32.14
N GLU A 356 -24.43 -3.44 31.46
CA GLU A 356 -25.64 -2.93 32.08
C GLU A 356 -26.66 -4.06 32.22
N SER A 357 -26.98 -4.37 33.46
CA SER A 357 -28.02 -5.33 33.84
C SER A 357 -29.40 -4.85 33.37
N HIS A 358 -30.08 -5.67 32.58
CA HIS A 358 -31.50 -5.47 32.21
C HIS A 358 -32.39 -5.21 33.44
N PRO A 359 -33.31 -4.23 33.42
CA PRO A 359 -34.40 -4.16 34.37
C PRO A 359 -35.54 -5.11 33.95
N ASN A 360 -36.00 -5.87 34.95
CA ASN A 360 -37.10 -6.83 34.93
C ASN A 360 -38.42 -6.22 34.40
N PRO A 361 -39.26 -6.92 33.62
CA PRO A 361 -40.48 -6.35 33.06
C PRO A 361 -41.60 -6.37 34.12
N GLY A 362 -42.05 -5.19 34.55
CA GLY A 362 -43.16 -5.11 35.48
C GLY A 362 -43.45 -3.71 35.99
N SER A 363 -44.16 -2.90 35.19
CA SER A 363 -45.32 -2.12 35.65
C SER A 363 -45.79 -1.19 34.54
N ALA A 364 -47.04 -1.42 34.12
CA ALA A 364 -47.80 -0.48 33.32
C ALA A 364 -48.04 0.82 34.12
N ALA A 365 -48.02 1.97 33.43
CA ALA A 365 -49.19 2.86 33.29
C ALA A 365 -48.83 4.33 33.02
N ARG A 366 -49.64 4.93 32.12
CA ARG A 366 -50.01 6.36 31.96
C ARG A 366 -48.99 7.24 31.22
N ILE A 367 -49.22 7.55 29.94
CA ILE A 367 -50.12 8.58 29.33
C ILE A 367 -49.60 10.02 29.54
N GLY A 368 -49.44 10.75 28.41
CA GLY A 368 -49.42 12.23 28.35
C GLY A 368 -48.32 12.77 27.42
N VAL A 369 -48.52 12.78 26.09
CA VAL A 369 -49.03 13.91 25.27
C VAL A 369 -48.06 15.10 25.13
N ALA A 370 -47.54 15.22 23.91
CA ALA A 370 -47.31 16.40 23.05
C ALA A 370 -46.58 17.66 23.55
N ALA A 371 -45.59 18.10 22.75
CA ALA A 371 -45.51 19.39 22.03
C ALA A 371 -44.03 19.69 21.73
N GLU A 372 -43.58 19.80 20.48
CA GLU A 372 -43.64 20.97 19.57
C GLU A 372 -42.66 22.12 19.91
N TYR A 373 -41.92 22.52 18.86
CA TYR A 373 -41.22 23.79 18.60
C TYR A 373 -39.87 24.16 19.26
N ALA A 374 -38.85 24.21 18.36
CA ALA A 374 -38.04 25.36 17.96
C ALA A 374 -37.43 26.33 19.00
N GLY A 375 -36.17 26.72 18.75
CA GLY A 375 -35.71 28.08 19.08
C GLY A 375 -34.22 28.20 19.39
N ALA A 376 -33.57 29.13 18.70
CA ALA A 376 -32.19 29.58 18.84
C ALA A 376 -31.89 30.35 20.16
N GLY A 377 -30.61 30.61 20.41
CA GLY A 377 -30.09 31.64 21.33
C GLY A 377 -29.10 31.06 22.36
N GLU A 378 -27.79 31.25 22.17
CA GLU A 378 -26.96 32.36 22.70
C GLU A 378 -26.51 32.22 24.17
N THR A 379 -25.18 32.19 24.32
CA THR A 379 -24.33 32.73 25.42
C THR A 379 -24.54 32.26 26.87
N ALA A 380 -23.47 31.76 27.51
CA ALA A 380 -22.82 32.43 28.65
C ALA A 380 -21.65 31.59 29.24
N ASP A 381 -20.62 32.31 29.68
CA ASP A 381 -19.47 31.89 30.49
C ASP A 381 -19.81 31.02 31.71
N PHE A 382 -18.88 30.17 32.14
CA PHE A 382 -18.47 30.08 33.55
C PHE A 382 -17.07 29.46 33.68
N ALA A 383 -16.24 30.10 34.51
CA ALA A 383 -14.86 29.76 34.84
C ALA A 383 -14.76 29.03 36.20
N GLU A 384 -13.61 28.36 36.40
CA GLU A 384 -13.00 27.89 37.67
C GLU A 384 -13.79 26.80 38.45
N SER A 385 -13.21 25.82 39.16
CA SER A 385 -11.91 25.71 39.84
C SER A 385 -11.55 24.24 40.15
N VAL A 386 -10.24 24.02 40.18
CA VAL A 386 -9.42 23.05 40.93
C VAL A 386 -10.07 22.39 42.17
N GLU A 387 -9.89 21.07 42.34
CA GLU A 387 -9.38 20.51 43.61
C GLU A 387 -8.82 19.08 43.49
N THR A 388 -7.74 18.90 44.23
CA THR A 388 -6.82 17.77 44.40
C THR A 388 -7.37 16.66 45.30
N ALA A 389 -6.93 15.42 45.11
CA ALA A 389 -6.72 14.48 46.21
C ALA A 389 -5.74 13.34 45.86
N GLU A 390 -4.59 13.33 46.54
CA GLU A 390 -3.72 12.17 46.73
C GLU A 390 -4.38 11.15 47.68
N CYS A 391 -4.08 9.85 47.52
CA CYS A 391 -3.60 9.00 48.62
C CYS A 391 -3.19 7.59 48.19
N ALA A 392 -1.87 7.37 48.25
CA ALA A 392 -1.09 6.25 48.76
C ALA A 392 -1.69 4.86 49.09
N GLY A 393 -0.89 3.85 48.70
CA GLY A 393 -0.49 2.69 49.52
C GLY A 393 -1.29 1.40 49.29
N ALA A 394 -0.75 0.18 49.35
CA ALA A 394 0.59 -0.35 49.55
C ALA A 394 0.47 -1.91 49.45
N VAL A 395 1.43 -2.54 48.77
CA VAL A 395 2.11 -3.82 49.09
C VAL A 395 1.30 -5.09 49.45
N GLY A 396 1.61 -6.20 48.75
CA GLY A 396 1.53 -7.54 49.35
C GLY A 396 1.52 -8.72 48.36
N ALA A 397 2.68 -9.32 48.08
CA ALA A 397 2.79 -10.70 47.57
C ALA A 397 2.75 -11.71 48.74
N PRO A 398 2.41 -12.99 48.47
CA PRO A 398 3.47 -14.01 48.60
C PRO A 398 3.37 -15.17 47.59
N ALA A 399 4.51 -15.87 47.43
CA ALA A 399 4.68 -17.14 46.72
C ALA A 399 4.59 -18.34 47.67
N HIS A 400 4.22 -19.53 47.16
CA HIS A 400 4.96 -20.81 47.35
C HIS A 400 4.28 -22.08 46.77
N ASN A 401 5.13 -22.93 46.18
CA ASN A 401 5.20 -24.42 46.21
C ASN A 401 4.33 -25.34 45.30
N GLY A 402 5.03 -26.27 44.62
CA GLY A 402 4.57 -27.68 44.47
C GLY A 402 4.89 -28.41 43.15
N MET A 403 6.00 -29.17 43.09
CA MET A 403 6.29 -30.30 42.16
C MET A 403 5.71 -31.63 42.73
N PRO A 404 5.68 -32.85 42.08
CA PRO A 404 6.52 -33.34 40.95
C PRO A 404 5.91 -34.35 39.91
N ALA A 405 6.65 -34.49 38.79
CA ALA A 405 7.06 -35.66 37.96
C ALA A 405 6.11 -36.81 37.49
N GLY A 406 6.18 -37.11 36.18
CA GLY A 406 5.91 -38.42 35.55
C GLY A 406 6.46 -38.52 34.11
N ARG A 407 7.30 -39.52 33.82
CA ARG A 407 8.02 -39.78 32.54
C ARG A 407 7.15 -40.49 31.49
N VAL A 408 7.31 -40.16 30.20
CA VAL A 408 7.19 -41.11 29.05
C VAL A 408 8.16 -40.70 27.92
N GLU A 409 8.68 -41.72 27.23
CA GLU A 409 9.85 -41.80 26.36
C GLU A 409 9.68 -41.24 24.92
N GLY A 410 10.79 -40.70 24.38
CA GLY A 410 11.38 -41.04 23.07
C GLY A 410 10.60 -40.77 21.77
N ARG A 411 10.91 -39.65 21.10
CA ARG A 411 10.82 -39.49 19.63
C ARG A 411 12.05 -38.72 19.10
N PRO A 412 12.55 -39.03 17.89
CA PRO A 412 13.82 -38.50 17.39
C PRO A 412 13.71 -37.02 17.02
N ALA A 413 14.77 -36.26 17.29
CA ALA A 413 14.86 -34.84 17.01
C ALA A 413 14.78 -34.56 15.49
N PRO A 414 13.94 -33.61 15.04
CA PRO A 414 14.02 -33.09 13.69
C PRO A 414 15.25 -32.19 13.55
N ALA A 415 15.91 -32.26 12.39
CA ALA A 415 17.13 -31.54 12.04
C ALA A 415 17.07 -30.05 12.43
N GLU A 416 18.20 -29.56 12.96
CA GLU A 416 18.41 -28.17 13.34
C GLU A 416 17.94 -27.23 12.23
N ARG A 417 16.94 -26.41 12.54
CA ARG A 417 16.63 -25.22 11.75
C ARG A 417 17.89 -24.34 11.71
N PRO A 418 18.27 -23.77 10.56
CA PRO A 418 19.39 -22.84 10.51
C PRO A 418 19.11 -21.73 11.53
N ALA A 419 20.10 -21.46 12.37
CA ALA A 419 20.01 -20.46 13.43
C ALA A 419 19.39 -19.19 12.87
N THR A 420 18.25 -18.78 13.45
CA THR A 420 17.69 -17.45 13.26
C THR A 420 18.79 -16.46 13.60
N ARG A 421 19.41 -15.89 12.55
CA ARG A 421 20.36 -14.80 12.64
C ARG A 421 19.66 -13.75 13.52
N THR A 422 20.21 -13.53 14.71
CA THR A 422 19.77 -12.46 15.60
C THR A 422 19.65 -11.21 14.76
N LYS A 423 18.45 -10.60 14.76
CA LYS A 423 18.22 -9.29 14.14
C LYS A 423 19.25 -8.34 14.71
N GLU A 424 20.30 -8.06 13.95
CA GLU A 424 21.07 -6.85 14.16
C GLU A 424 20.10 -5.68 13.95
N PRO A 425 20.08 -4.70 14.86
CA PRO A 425 19.26 -3.50 14.70
C PRO A 425 19.65 -2.82 13.38
N ALA A 426 18.64 -2.28 12.67
CA ALA A 426 18.84 -1.47 11.48
C ALA A 426 19.93 -0.41 11.73
N ALA A 427 20.81 -0.20 10.75
CA ALA A 427 21.94 0.71 10.85
C ALA A 427 21.49 2.09 11.35
N HIS A 428 22.04 2.50 12.50
CA HIS A 428 21.72 3.68 13.29
C HIS A 428 21.35 4.94 12.48
N THR A 429 20.17 5.50 12.78
CA THR A 429 19.79 6.92 12.54
C THR A 429 20.44 7.88 13.55
N GLU A 430 21.33 7.37 14.41
CA GLU A 430 21.99 8.07 15.50
C GLU A 430 23.45 8.39 15.14
N GLY A 431 23.94 9.58 15.49
CA GLY A 431 25.35 9.95 15.41
C GLY A 431 25.65 11.22 14.63
N PHE A 432 24.72 11.71 13.79
CA PHE A 432 24.90 12.98 13.09
C PHE A 432 24.99 14.15 14.07
N GLU A 433 24.24 14.09 15.18
CA GLU A 433 24.23 15.09 16.25
C GLU A 433 25.61 15.30 16.89
N ARG A 434 26.46 14.26 16.90
CA ARG A 434 27.83 14.33 17.43
C ARG A 434 28.83 14.99 16.48
N LEU A 435 28.47 15.13 15.21
CA LEU A 435 29.30 15.71 14.16
C LEU A 435 28.85 17.12 13.75
N LEU A 436 27.70 17.57 14.26
CA LEU A 436 27.22 18.93 14.07
C LEU A 436 28.07 19.91 14.85
N ASP A 437 28.39 21.04 14.22
CA ASP A 437 29.01 22.15 14.91
C ASP A 437 27.93 22.87 15.74
N PRO A 438 28.28 23.54 16.85
CA PRO A 438 27.36 24.45 17.51
C PRO A 438 26.82 25.49 16.52
N PRO A 439 25.55 25.90 16.61
CA PRO A 439 25.00 26.95 15.76
C PRO A 439 25.82 28.22 15.97
N GLY A 440 26.50 28.68 14.91
CA GLY A 440 27.32 29.89 14.93
C GLY A 440 26.50 31.16 14.74
N ASN A 441 27.17 32.30 14.54
CA ASN A 441 26.50 33.56 14.16
C ASN A 441 26.00 33.58 12.70
N ALA A 442 26.01 32.44 12.01
CA ALA A 442 25.54 32.33 10.63
C ALA A 442 24.01 32.40 10.59
N ALA A 443 23.46 33.03 9.56
CA ALA A 443 22.02 33.04 9.34
C ALA A 443 21.53 31.62 9.02
N THR A 444 20.44 31.21 9.67
CA THR A 444 19.68 29.99 9.37
C THR A 444 18.58 30.26 8.32
N PRO A 445 18.11 29.24 7.59
CA PRO A 445 18.60 27.86 7.61
C PRO A 445 19.90 27.70 6.82
N TYR A 446 20.78 26.79 7.26
CA TYR A 446 21.99 26.43 6.51
C TYR A 446 22.25 24.93 6.54
N ARG A 447 23.03 24.45 5.56
CA ARG A 447 23.37 23.03 5.46
C ARG A 447 24.80 22.79 5.91
N GLN A 448 24.98 21.87 6.86
CA GLN A 448 26.29 21.40 7.29
C GLN A 448 26.60 20.06 6.61
N VAL A 449 27.76 19.97 5.96
CA VAL A 449 28.22 18.74 5.32
C VAL A 449 28.94 17.87 6.35
N LEU A 450 28.52 16.62 6.47
CA LEU A 450 29.02 15.63 7.42
C LEU A 450 29.88 14.60 6.68
N LEU A 451 31.03 15.03 6.13
CA LEU A 451 31.94 14.19 5.35
C LEU A 451 32.39 12.89 6.06
N PRO A 452 32.58 12.84 7.39
CA PRO A 452 32.89 11.59 8.07
C PRO A 452 31.85 10.49 7.81
N LEU A 453 30.55 10.83 7.78
CA LEU A 453 29.48 9.85 7.53
C LEU A 453 29.49 9.36 6.08
N PHE A 454 29.78 10.24 5.11
CA PHE A 454 29.98 9.82 3.72
C PHE A 454 31.15 8.83 3.61
N THR A 455 32.27 9.16 4.25
CA THR A 455 33.48 8.33 4.25
C THR A 455 33.22 6.96 4.87
N GLU A 456 32.53 6.92 6.00
CA GLU A 456 32.12 5.68 6.68
C GLU A 456 31.23 4.82 5.78
N ARG A 457 30.24 5.41 5.10
CA ARG A 457 29.36 4.68 4.19
C ARG A 457 30.10 4.13 2.98
N VAL A 458 31.06 4.86 2.42
CA VAL A 458 31.91 4.36 1.34
C VAL A 458 32.77 3.18 1.82
N GLN A 459 33.30 3.25 3.04
CA GLN A 459 34.08 2.14 3.63
C GLN A 459 33.22 0.91 3.88
N ALA A 460 32.01 1.09 4.44
CA ALA A 460 31.09 -0.01 4.67
C ALA A 460 30.64 -0.66 3.36
N LEU A 461 30.31 0.13 2.32
CA LEU A 461 30.00 -0.40 1.00
C LEU A 461 31.17 -1.20 0.40
N ARG A 462 32.41 -0.76 0.61
CA ARG A 462 33.59 -1.50 0.14
C ARG A 462 33.72 -2.88 0.78
N GLN A 463 33.32 -3.02 2.04
CA GLN A 463 33.31 -4.31 2.74
C GLN A 463 32.26 -5.24 2.12
N GLU A 464 31.06 -4.72 1.79
CA GLU A 464 30.00 -5.52 1.18
C GLU A 464 30.40 -6.07 -0.21
N VAL A 465 31.18 -5.32 -0.99
CA VAL A 465 31.61 -5.73 -2.33
C VAL A 465 32.93 -6.51 -2.35
N GLU A 466 33.55 -6.74 -1.19
CA GLU A 466 34.81 -7.49 -1.10
C GLU A 466 34.62 -8.94 -1.58
N GLY A 467 35.46 -9.38 -2.52
CA GLY A 467 35.40 -10.73 -3.10
C GLY A 467 34.31 -10.96 -4.16
N ILE A 468 33.52 -9.93 -4.52
CA ILE A 468 32.52 -10.03 -5.59
C ILE A 468 33.17 -10.14 -6.98
N GLY A 469 34.34 -9.52 -7.18
CA GLY A 469 35.10 -9.53 -8.44
C GLY A 469 35.66 -8.13 -8.73
N ARG A 470 35.73 -7.78 -10.02
CA ARG A 470 36.10 -6.42 -10.46
C ARG A 470 34.89 -5.50 -10.28
N VAL A 471 34.96 -4.60 -9.30
CA VAL A 471 33.87 -3.64 -9.00
C VAL A 471 34.37 -2.22 -9.13
N LEU A 472 33.64 -1.38 -9.88
CA LEU A 472 33.79 0.07 -9.92
C LEU A 472 32.64 0.70 -9.13
N LEU A 473 32.98 1.39 -8.05
CA LEU A 473 32.03 2.19 -7.28
C LEU A 473 32.00 3.62 -7.81
N ALA A 474 30.81 4.08 -8.18
CA ALA A 474 30.54 5.45 -8.58
C ALA A 474 29.78 6.23 -7.50
N HIS A 475 29.80 7.56 -7.61
CA HIS A 475 28.97 8.47 -6.84
C HIS A 475 27.95 9.10 -7.78
N SER A 476 26.66 8.95 -7.45
CA SER A 476 25.58 9.57 -8.23
C SER A 476 25.51 11.07 -7.98
N VAL A 477 26.00 11.87 -8.94
CA VAL A 477 26.13 13.32 -8.84
C VAL A 477 24.76 13.98 -8.64
N LYS A 478 23.73 13.53 -9.37
CA LYS A 478 22.34 14.01 -9.22
C LYS A 478 21.79 13.86 -7.80
N THR A 479 22.30 12.91 -7.02
CA THR A 479 21.79 12.66 -5.67
C THR A 479 22.37 13.67 -4.69
N CYS A 480 23.66 13.99 -4.81
CA CYS A 480 24.32 15.01 -4.01
C CYS A 480 25.47 15.68 -4.79
N PRO A 481 25.22 16.85 -5.42
CA PRO A 481 26.22 17.56 -6.21
C PRO A 481 27.10 18.50 -5.36
N GLN A 482 27.13 18.32 -4.03
CA GLN A 482 27.86 19.23 -3.16
C GLN A 482 29.36 19.18 -3.42
N PRO A 483 30.03 20.34 -3.62
CA PRO A 483 31.47 20.39 -3.92
C PRO A 483 32.35 19.64 -2.90
N ALA A 484 31.99 19.68 -1.61
CA ALA A 484 32.73 18.97 -0.57
C ALA A 484 32.61 17.45 -0.71
N VAL A 485 31.40 16.95 -1.02
CA VAL A 485 31.14 15.52 -1.24
C VAL A 485 31.82 15.03 -2.52
N LEU A 486 31.80 15.82 -3.60
CA LEU A 486 32.47 15.47 -4.86
C LEU A 486 33.99 15.38 -4.70
N ARG A 487 34.62 16.33 -3.98
CA ARG A 487 36.05 16.25 -3.64
C ARG A 487 36.38 15.05 -2.78
N GLU A 488 35.50 14.71 -1.83
CA GLU A 488 35.71 13.55 -0.98
C GLU A 488 35.53 12.24 -1.75
N ALA A 489 34.55 12.16 -2.65
CA ALA A 489 34.39 11.04 -3.58
C ALA A 489 35.63 10.86 -4.47
N ALA A 490 36.20 11.94 -5.00
CA ALA A 490 37.45 11.93 -5.75
C ALA A 490 38.63 11.44 -4.89
N ARG A 491 38.78 11.95 -3.66
CA ARG A 491 39.82 11.55 -2.70
C ARG A 491 39.72 10.06 -2.36
N LEU A 492 38.49 9.56 -2.20
CA LEU A 492 38.22 8.14 -1.95
C LEU A 492 38.37 7.31 -3.23
N GLY A 493 38.46 7.91 -4.42
CA GLY A 493 38.68 7.21 -5.68
C GLY A 493 37.40 6.61 -6.28
N LEU A 494 36.23 7.16 -5.98
CA LEU A 494 34.98 6.82 -6.67
C LEU A 494 34.95 7.42 -8.09
N ALA A 495 34.26 6.74 -9.00
CA ALA A 495 33.87 7.31 -10.30
C ALA A 495 32.73 8.32 -10.13
N ALA A 496 32.54 9.21 -11.09
CA ALA A 496 31.33 10.04 -11.17
C ALA A 496 30.28 9.31 -12.00
N GLU A 497 29.06 9.17 -11.49
CA GLU A 497 27.88 8.86 -12.30
C GLU A 497 27.13 10.15 -12.55
N ALA A 498 26.99 10.53 -13.82
CA ALA A 498 26.36 11.76 -14.25
C ALA A 498 25.21 11.45 -15.22
N ILE A 499 24.09 12.16 -15.09
CA ILE A 499 22.96 12.05 -16.02
C ILE A 499 22.90 13.20 -17.04
N SER A 500 23.86 14.11 -16.99
CA SER A 500 24.00 15.24 -17.92
C SER A 500 25.46 15.67 -18.06
N LEU A 501 25.77 16.38 -19.14
CA LEU A 501 27.11 16.96 -19.36
C LEU A 501 27.47 18.00 -18.31
N ALA A 502 26.50 18.75 -17.79
CA ALA A 502 26.72 19.73 -16.73
C ALA A 502 27.14 19.08 -15.40
N GLU A 503 26.57 17.91 -15.08
CA GLU A 503 26.99 17.13 -13.92
C GLU A 503 28.40 16.56 -14.10
N LEU A 504 28.72 16.05 -15.29
CA LEU A 504 30.06 15.56 -15.63
C LEU A 504 31.11 16.66 -15.46
N GLU A 505 30.86 17.85 -16.02
CA GLU A 505 31.74 19.02 -15.86
C GLU A 505 31.86 19.47 -14.40
N ALA A 506 30.76 19.44 -13.63
CA ALA A 506 30.79 19.76 -12.21
C ALA A 506 31.64 18.76 -11.40
N ALA A 507 31.56 17.47 -11.72
CA ALA A 507 32.37 16.43 -11.09
C ALA A 507 33.86 16.61 -11.43
N GLU A 508 34.19 16.89 -12.69
CA GLU A 508 35.56 17.15 -13.15
C GLU A 508 36.19 18.37 -12.43
N ARG A 509 35.44 19.48 -12.34
CA ARG A 509 35.88 20.69 -11.60
C ARG A 509 36.18 20.42 -10.12
N HIS A 510 35.66 19.33 -9.56
CA HIS A 510 35.90 18.92 -8.18
C HIS A 510 36.83 17.70 -8.05
N GLY A 511 37.57 17.38 -9.10
CA GLY A 511 38.67 16.42 -9.09
C GLY A 511 38.28 14.99 -9.39
N MET A 512 37.04 14.73 -9.79
CA MET A 512 36.63 13.40 -10.27
C MET A 512 37.12 13.21 -11.71
N ALA A 513 37.89 12.14 -11.96
CA ALA A 513 38.51 11.89 -13.26
C ALA A 513 37.45 11.56 -14.34
N PRO A 514 37.34 12.34 -15.43
CA PRO A 514 36.35 12.08 -16.47
C PRO A 514 36.57 10.72 -17.14
N GLU A 515 37.80 10.23 -17.22
CA GLU A 515 38.16 8.91 -17.78
C GLU A 515 37.65 7.73 -16.95
N ARG A 516 37.08 8.00 -15.77
CA ARG A 516 36.43 7.01 -14.90
C ARG A 516 34.91 7.21 -14.83
N ALA A 517 34.38 8.27 -15.42
CA ALA A 517 32.99 8.68 -15.25
C ALA A 517 32.03 7.84 -16.12
N ILE A 518 30.83 7.60 -15.58
CA ILE A 518 29.72 6.94 -16.25
C ILE A 518 28.69 8.00 -16.63
N LEU A 519 28.30 8.03 -17.91
CA LEU A 519 27.35 9.00 -18.44
C LEU A 519 26.01 8.34 -18.82
N ASN A 520 25.01 8.55 -17.97
CA ASN A 520 23.64 8.08 -18.10
C ASN A 520 22.68 9.20 -18.54
N GLY A 521 21.38 8.93 -18.46
CA GLY A 521 20.32 9.91 -18.73
C GLY A 521 19.74 9.83 -20.15
N PRO A 522 18.42 10.04 -20.34
CA PRO A 522 17.73 9.82 -21.62
C PRO A 522 18.00 10.89 -22.70
N ALA A 523 18.60 12.01 -22.32
CA ALA A 523 18.84 13.15 -23.20
C ALA A 523 20.19 13.81 -22.86
N LYS A 524 21.19 12.98 -22.55
CA LYS A 524 22.45 13.42 -21.94
C LYS A 524 23.22 14.42 -22.82
N TRP A 525 23.00 14.41 -24.13
CA TRP A 525 23.64 15.32 -25.11
C TRP A 525 23.10 16.75 -25.14
N TRP A 526 22.14 17.11 -24.29
CA TRP A 526 21.65 18.49 -24.16
C TRP A 526 22.21 19.16 -22.88
N PRO A 527 22.68 20.42 -22.94
CA PRO A 527 22.91 21.21 -24.15
C PRO A 527 24.06 20.62 -25.00
N ALA A 528 24.06 20.92 -26.31
CA ALA A 528 25.04 20.36 -27.24
C ALA A 528 26.47 20.81 -26.89
N THR A 529 27.43 19.89 -27.09
CA THR A 529 28.87 20.13 -26.99
C THR A 529 29.58 19.45 -28.16
N ASP A 530 30.80 19.88 -28.47
CA ASP A 530 31.59 19.32 -29.57
C ASP A 530 32.42 18.11 -29.13
N ARG A 531 32.71 17.98 -27.83
CA ARG A 531 33.54 16.91 -27.29
C ARG A 531 33.07 16.46 -25.91
N VAL A 532 33.12 15.14 -25.69
CA VAL A 532 32.88 14.48 -24.41
C VAL A 532 33.94 13.43 -24.15
N ARG A 533 34.38 13.32 -22.89
CA ARG A 533 35.28 12.27 -22.40
C ARG A 533 34.65 11.60 -21.20
N CYS A 534 34.48 10.28 -21.26
CA CYS A 534 33.95 9.47 -20.18
C CYS A 534 34.58 8.06 -20.20
N PHE A 535 34.45 7.28 -19.13
CA PHE A 535 34.78 5.86 -19.16
C PHE A 535 33.73 5.09 -19.98
N ALA A 536 32.47 5.26 -19.60
CA ALA A 536 31.34 4.56 -20.17
C ALA A 536 30.17 5.52 -20.41
N PHE A 537 29.41 5.29 -21.47
CA PHE A 537 28.07 5.84 -21.59
C PHE A 537 27.07 4.74 -21.93
N PHE A 538 25.83 4.90 -21.44
CA PHE A 538 24.74 3.99 -21.75
C PHE A 538 23.60 4.74 -22.43
N ALA A 539 23.30 4.39 -23.67
CA ALA A 539 22.15 4.93 -24.39
C ALA A 539 20.84 4.46 -23.75
N ASP A 540 19.90 5.37 -23.53
CA ASP A 540 18.59 5.06 -22.95
C ASP A 540 17.60 4.55 -24.01
N SER A 541 17.90 4.74 -25.30
CA SER A 541 17.04 4.34 -26.42
C SER A 541 17.83 4.02 -27.70
N LEU A 542 17.22 3.29 -28.63
CA LEU A 542 17.77 3.08 -29.98
C LEU A 542 17.96 4.40 -30.74
N ALA A 543 17.04 5.35 -30.54
CA ALA A 543 17.12 6.67 -31.16
C ALA A 543 18.38 7.43 -30.70
N GLU A 544 18.79 7.26 -29.45
CA GLU A 544 20.02 7.85 -28.93
C GLU A 544 21.27 7.22 -29.55
N LEU A 545 21.32 5.89 -29.71
CA LEU A 545 22.41 5.22 -30.43
C LEU A 545 22.53 5.73 -31.88
N SER A 546 21.41 5.79 -32.60
CA SER A 546 21.38 6.31 -33.98
C SER A 546 21.87 7.75 -34.03
N ARG A 547 21.36 8.62 -33.14
CA ARG A 547 21.74 10.02 -33.07
C ARG A 547 23.23 10.21 -32.77
N LEU A 548 23.82 9.35 -31.93
CA LEU A 548 25.26 9.42 -31.67
C LEU A 548 26.07 9.13 -32.93
N GLY A 549 25.63 8.16 -33.75
CA GLY A 549 26.22 7.91 -35.07
C GLY A 549 26.23 9.17 -35.94
N ASP A 550 25.09 9.84 -36.03
CA ASP A 550 24.95 11.10 -36.78
C ASP A 550 25.84 12.22 -36.21
N LEU A 551 25.93 12.34 -34.88
CA LEU A 551 26.79 13.34 -34.23
C LEU A 551 28.25 13.11 -34.61
N LEU A 552 28.73 11.87 -34.53
CA LEU A 552 30.10 11.51 -34.89
C LEU A 552 30.39 11.78 -36.37
N ASP A 553 29.42 11.56 -37.27
CA ASP A 553 29.54 11.89 -38.70
C ASP A 553 29.66 13.40 -38.95
N ASN A 554 29.07 14.20 -38.07
CA ASN A 554 29.12 15.65 -38.11
C ASN A 554 30.27 16.26 -37.29
N GLY A 555 31.25 15.44 -36.88
CA GLY A 555 32.49 15.92 -36.24
C GLY A 555 32.46 15.99 -34.72
N PHE A 556 31.41 15.51 -34.06
CA PHE A 556 31.40 15.33 -32.61
C PHE A 556 32.51 14.36 -32.18
N GLN A 557 33.18 14.66 -31.07
CA GLN A 557 34.26 13.84 -30.53
C GLN A 557 33.83 13.16 -29.24
N LEU A 558 33.71 11.84 -29.27
CA LEU A 558 33.51 11.03 -28.07
C LEU A 558 34.74 10.19 -27.79
N GLU A 559 35.30 10.36 -26.60
CA GLU A 559 36.33 9.47 -26.03
C GLU A 559 35.67 8.64 -24.93
N ALA A 560 35.41 7.36 -25.22
CA ALA A 560 34.81 6.41 -24.29
C ALA A 560 35.45 5.02 -24.46
N GLU A 561 35.79 4.36 -23.36
CA GLU A 561 36.28 2.98 -23.38
C GLU A 561 35.14 1.97 -23.51
N VAL A 562 33.93 2.35 -23.09
CA VAL A 562 32.74 1.51 -23.16
C VAL A 562 31.55 2.29 -23.71
N VAL A 563 30.84 1.65 -24.64
CA VAL A 563 29.56 2.09 -25.15
C VAL A 563 28.50 1.06 -24.83
N GLY A 564 27.31 1.47 -24.43
CA GLY A 564 26.31 0.50 -23.99
C GLY A 564 24.88 0.98 -24.11
N VAL A 565 23.98 0.14 -23.62
CA VAL A 565 22.56 0.44 -23.53
C VAL A 565 22.06 0.25 -22.11
N ARG A 566 21.18 1.15 -21.68
CA ARG A 566 20.33 0.89 -20.52
C ARG A 566 19.23 -0.08 -20.95
N VAL A 567 19.01 -1.13 -20.17
CA VAL A 567 18.01 -2.16 -20.44
C VAL A 567 16.73 -1.80 -19.71
N ALA A 568 15.60 -1.89 -20.40
CA ALA A 568 14.30 -1.78 -19.76
C ALA A 568 14.00 -3.06 -18.96
N PRO A 569 13.53 -2.94 -17.70
CA PRO A 569 13.09 -4.09 -16.91
C PRO A 569 11.93 -4.82 -17.59
N THR A 570 11.90 -6.15 -17.52
CA THR A 570 10.87 -6.96 -18.17
C THR A 570 9.57 -7.05 -17.35
N GLY A 571 9.67 -7.06 -16.01
CA GLY A 571 8.51 -7.20 -15.12
C GLY A 571 7.94 -5.87 -14.62
N LEU A 572 8.44 -4.74 -15.11
CA LEU A 572 8.08 -3.40 -14.64
C LEU A 572 7.73 -2.48 -15.81
N ILE A 573 6.77 -1.59 -15.57
CA ILE A 573 6.52 -0.46 -16.48
C ILE A 573 7.63 0.56 -16.24
N SER A 574 8.46 0.80 -17.26
CA SER A 574 9.54 1.78 -17.24
C SER A 574 9.48 2.65 -18.50
N ARG A 575 9.69 3.96 -18.33
CA ARG A 575 9.92 4.89 -19.45
C ARG A 575 11.37 4.93 -19.93
N PHE A 576 12.26 4.21 -19.26
CA PHE A 576 13.70 4.23 -19.48
C PHE A 576 14.22 2.90 -19.99
N GLY A 577 15.25 2.97 -20.83
CA GLY A 577 15.97 1.83 -21.37
C GLY A 577 15.34 1.21 -22.61
N VAL A 578 16.11 0.35 -23.25
CA VAL A 578 15.76 -0.40 -24.46
C VAL A 578 15.10 -1.73 -24.08
N PRO A 579 13.91 -2.07 -24.61
CA PRO A 579 13.23 -3.34 -24.33
C PRO A 579 13.89 -4.50 -25.07
N LEU A 580 15.07 -4.93 -24.59
CA LEU A 580 15.84 -5.99 -25.24
C LEU A 580 15.17 -7.36 -25.21
N HIS A 581 14.07 -7.55 -24.50
CA HIS A 581 13.27 -8.79 -24.58
C HIS A 581 12.51 -8.90 -25.91
N GLU A 582 12.39 -7.82 -26.68
CA GLU A 582 11.83 -7.82 -28.03
C GLU A 582 12.91 -8.14 -29.05
N ARG A 583 12.68 -9.15 -29.89
CA ARG A 583 13.67 -9.67 -30.85
C ARG A 583 14.17 -8.60 -31.82
N ASP A 584 13.27 -7.87 -32.46
CA ASP A 584 13.64 -6.88 -33.49
C ASP A 584 14.42 -5.72 -32.87
N THR A 585 14.00 -5.28 -31.68
CA THR A 585 14.69 -4.28 -30.87
C THR A 585 16.10 -4.74 -30.47
N MET A 586 16.26 -6.01 -30.05
CA MET A 586 17.58 -6.57 -29.71
C MET A 586 18.52 -6.61 -30.92
N VAL A 587 18.04 -7.07 -32.08
CA VAL A 587 18.86 -7.13 -33.31
C VAL A 587 19.30 -5.74 -33.73
N GLU A 588 18.41 -4.76 -33.68
CA GLU A 588 18.75 -3.38 -34.03
C GLU A 588 19.70 -2.75 -33.01
N ALA A 589 19.50 -3.02 -31.71
CA ALA A 589 20.42 -2.60 -30.66
C ALA A 589 21.84 -3.16 -30.91
N ALA A 590 21.96 -4.46 -31.21
CA ALA A 590 23.24 -5.09 -31.48
C ALA A 590 23.93 -4.47 -32.72
N ARG A 591 23.17 -4.22 -33.79
CA ARG A 591 23.71 -3.60 -35.02
C ARG A 591 24.27 -2.21 -34.76
N LEU A 592 23.49 -1.35 -34.10
CA LEU A 592 23.89 0.03 -33.79
C LEU A 592 25.06 0.05 -32.79
N LEU A 593 24.97 -0.75 -31.74
CA LEU A 593 25.99 -0.83 -30.69
C LEU A 593 27.32 -1.36 -31.23
N GLY A 594 27.30 -2.43 -32.03
CA GLY A 594 28.51 -2.97 -32.67
C GLY A 594 29.17 -1.97 -33.60
N THR A 595 28.39 -1.25 -34.42
CA THR A 595 28.92 -0.19 -35.31
C THR A 595 29.62 0.92 -34.51
N LEU A 596 29.02 1.35 -33.39
CA LEU A 596 29.61 2.38 -32.53
C LEU A 596 30.86 1.89 -31.80
N ALA A 597 30.82 0.67 -31.27
CA ALA A 597 31.94 0.03 -30.58
C ALA A 597 33.16 -0.07 -31.51
N ASP A 598 32.99 -0.58 -32.73
CA ASP A 598 34.05 -0.68 -33.74
C ASP A 598 34.61 0.70 -34.12
N ARG A 599 33.73 1.68 -34.33
CA ARG A 599 34.12 3.04 -34.72
C ARG A 599 34.96 3.74 -33.65
N LEU A 600 34.63 3.51 -32.37
CA LEU A 600 35.30 4.15 -31.24
C LEU A 600 36.47 3.32 -30.70
N GLY A 601 36.62 2.06 -31.13
CA GLY A 601 37.55 1.12 -30.52
C GLY A 601 37.18 0.80 -29.07
N ALA A 602 35.88 0.82 -28.74
CA ALA A 602 35.35 0.67 -27.40
C ALA A 602 34.83 -0.76 -27.15
N GLY A 603 34.82 -1.19 -25.90
CA GLY A 603 34.05 -2.36 -25.47
C GLY A 603 32.55 -2.04 -25.43
N TRP A 604 31.72 -3.08 -25.38
CA TRP A 604 30.28 -2.91 -25.19
C TRP A 604 29.85 -3.21 -23.75
N GLY A 605 28.75 -2.61 -23.29
CA GLY A 605 28.22 -2.86 -21.94
C GLY A 605 26.71 -2.73 -21.82
N MET A 606 26.19 -3.11 -20.65
CA MET A 606 24.77 -2.99 -20.31
C MET A 606 24.59 -2.32 -18.96
N HIS A 607 23.49 -1.57 -18.83
CA HIS A 607 23.11 -0.91 -17.60
C HIS A 607 21.67 -1.24 -17.20
N PHE A 608 21.46 -1.61 -15.95
CA PHE A 608 20.16 -1.75 -15.32
C PHE A 608 20.04 -0.77 -14.17
N HIS A 609 18.92 -0.05 -14.08
CA HIS A 609 18.63 0.77 -12.92
C HIS A 609 17.15 0.80 -12.61
N PHE A 610 16.84 0.31 -11.41
CA PHE A 610 15.56 0.51 -10.73
C PHE A 610 15.83 0.52 -9.23
N ALA A 611 15.18 1.42 -8.48
CA ALA A 611 15.52 1.60 -7.07
C ALA A 611 15.09 0.40 -6.21
N GLN A 612 16.06 -0.27 -5.59
CA GLN A 612 15.80 -1.32 -4.60
C GLN A 612 14.97 -0.80 -3.43
N SER A 613 15.19 0.46 -3.02
CA SER A 613 14.43 1.09 -1.94
C SER A 613 12.93 1.20 -2.24
N VAL A 614 12.54 1.08 -3.51
CA VAL A 614 11.13 1.09 -3.97
C VAL A 614 10.60 -0.33 -4.15
N LEU A 615 11.41 -1.25 -4.69
CA LEU A 615 10.98 -2.61 -5.02
C LEU A 615 11.09 -3.61 -3.85
N GLY A 616 11.98 -3.34 -2.91
CA GLY A 616 12.51 -4.34 -1.97
C GLY A 616 13.55 -5.27 -2.61
N ALA A 617 14.49 -5.76 -1.81
CA ALA A 617 15.64 -6.56 -2.28
C ALA A 617 15.22 -7.78 -3.14
N PRO A 618 14.27 -8.66 -2.74
CA PRO A 618 13.95 -9.86 -3.52
C PRO A 618 13.33 -9.59 -4.89
N ARG A 619 12.65 -8.46 -5.06
CA ARG A 619 12.10 -8.06 -6.36
C ARG A 619 13.17 -7.40 -7.21
N TRP A 620 13.97 -6.52 -6.62
CA TRP A 620 15.11 -5.91 -7.32
C TRP A 620 16.06 -6.98 -7.88
N GLU A 621 16.41 -7.99 -7.09
CA GLU A 621 17.24 -9.13 -7.47
C GLU A 621 16.74 -9.81 -8.76
N ARG A 622 15.45 -10.15 -8.81
CA ARG A 622 14.83 -10.83 -9.96
C ARG A 622 14.78 -9.95 -11.20
N GLU A 623 14.43 -8.68 -11.05
CA GLU A 623 14.37 -7.74 -12.18
C GLU A 623 15.76 -7.42 -12.72
N CYS A 624 16.77 -7.29 -11.84
CA CYS A 624 18.16 -7.11 -12.22
C CYS A 624 18.65 -8.32 -13.03
N VAL A 625 18.45 -9.55 -12.53
CA VAL A 625 18.81 -10.78 -13.25
C VAL A 625 18.08 -10.88 -14.59
N ALA A 626 16.79 -10.59 -14.64
CA ALA A 626 16.01 -10.65 -15.87
C ALA A 626 16.51 -9.64 -16.93
N ALA A 627 16.82 -8.41 -16.52
CA ALA A 627 17.36 -7.39 -17.41
C ALA A 627 18.78 -7.74 -17.90
N LEU A 628 19.66 -8.16 -16.99
CA LEU A 628 21.05 -8.53 -17.33
C LEU A 628 21.11 -9.80 -18.20
N SER A 629 20.13 -10.69 -18.12
CA SER A 629 20.05 -11.90 -18.97
C SER A 629 20.06 -11.59 -20.48
N ALA A 630 19.74 -10.36 -20.89
CA ALA A 630 19.90 -9.94 -22.29
C ALA A 630 21.37 -9.86 -22.77
N ALA A 631 22.35 -9.96 -21.86
CA ALA A 631 23.77 -9.96 -22.20
C ALA A 631 24.19 -11.21 -22.98
N ASP A 632 23.60 -12.37 -22.70
CA ASP A 632 23.93 -13.63 -23.39
C ASP A 632 23.64 -13.54 -24.91
N PRO A 633 22.41 -13.24 -25.34
CA PRO A 633 22.13 -13.12 -26.77
C PRO A 633 22.79 -11.89 -27.42
N LEU A 634 23.07 -10.80 -26.68
CA LEU A 634 23.87 -9.70 -27.21
C LEU A 634 25.33 -10.11 -27.44
N ALA A 635 25.91 -10.91 -26.54
CA ALA A 635 27.27 -11.42 -26.71
C ALA A 635 27.38 -12.30 -27.96
N ASP A 636 26.38 -13.13 -28.24
CA ASP A 636 26.31 -13.94 -29.46
C ASP A 636 26.27 -13.06 -30.73
N LEU A 637 25.52 -11.95 -30.69
CA LEU A 637 25.38 -11.03 -31.83
C LEU A 637 26.61 -10.11 -32.02
N LEU A 638 27.28 -9.74 -30.93
CA LEU A 638 28.42 -8.82 -30.92
C LEU A 638 29.77 -9.55 -30.96
N GLY A 639 29.78 -10.88 -30.83
CA GLY A 639 30.98 -11.71 -30.95
C GLY A 639 31.86 -11.78 -29.70
N GLY A 640 31.33 -11.43 -28.52
CA GLY A 640 32.08 -11.49 -27.27
C GLY A 640 31.29 -10.96 -26.06
N PRO A 641 31.73 -11.26 -24.82
CA PRO A 641 31.06 -10.84 -23.60
C PRO A 641 31.11 -9.31 -23.39
N PRO A 642 30.23 -8.75 -22.53
CA PRO A 642 30.27 -7.34 -22.20
C PRO A 642 31.57 -6.99 -21.46
N ALA A 643 32.09 -5.78 -21.69
CA ALA A 643 33.17 -5.20 -20.90
C ALA A 643 32.69 -4.69 -19.53
N VAL A 644 31.44 -4.20 -19.47
CA VAL A 644 30.82 -3.65 -18.27
C VAL A 644 29.39 -4.15 -18.10
N LEU A 645 29.05 -4.52 -16.87
CA LEU A 645 27.67 -4.65 -16.41
C LEU A 645 27.44 -3.66 -15.28
N ASP A 646 26.54 -2.71 -15.50
CA ASP A 646 26.15 -1.70 -14.54
C ASP A 646 24.81 -2.07 -13.91
N ILE A 647 24.78 -2.25 -12.60
CA ILE A 647 23.57 -2.60 -11.85
C ILE A 647 22.90 -1.38 -11.22
N GLY A 648 23.39 -0.19 -11.57
CA GLY A 648 22.80 1.08 -11.18
C GLY A 648 22.88 1.31 -9.68
N GLY A 649 21.81 1.91 -9.15
CA GLY A 649 21.75 2.38 -7.77
C GLY A 649 20.35 2.26 -7.18
N GLY A 650 20.03 3.20 -6.29
CA GLY A 650 18.71 3.29 -5.67
C GLY A 650 18.55 2.43 -4.40
N TRP A 651 19.66 2.14 -3.73
CA TRP A 651 19.68 1.65 -2.36
C TRP A 651 19.46 2.78 -1.35
N HIS A 652 18.60 2.55 -0.37
CA HIS A 652 18.48 3.33 0.85
C HIS A 652 19.62 3.00 1.83
N VAL A 653 19.85 3.83 2.84
CA VAL A 653 20.89 3.54 3.86
C VAL A 653 20.66 2.23 4.61
N ASP A 654 19.41 1.81 4.74
CA ASP A 654 19.01 0.57 5.41
C ASP A 654 19.21 -0.67 4.53
N ASP A 655 19.39 -0.47 3.22
CA ASP A 655 19.54 -1.57 2.27
C ASP A 655 20.96 -2.19 2.33
N LEU A 656 21.91 -1.54 3.01
CA LEU A 656 23.30 -1.98 3.09
C LEU A 656 23.44 -3.43 3.58
N SER A 657 22.64 -3.82 4.57
CA SER A 657 22.68 -5.17 5.17
C SER A 657 22.17 -6.28 4.25
N TYR A 658 21.41 -5.91 3.20
CA TYR A 658 20.89 -6.85 2.21
C TYR A 658 21.77 -6.91 0.95
N LEU A 659 22.61 -5.88 0.74
CA LEU A 659 23.33 -5.66 -0.50
C LEU A 659 24.20 -6.86 -0.90
N ARG A 660 24.98 -7.41 0.04
CA ARG A 660 25.81 -8.59 -0.24
C ARG A 660 24.98 -9.78 -0.75
N ALA A 661 23.86 -10.07 -0.10
CA ALA A 661 22.99 -11.18 -0.51
C ALA A 661 22.43 -10.95 -1.92
N SER A 662 22.02 -9.71 -2.22
CA SER A 662 21.52 -9.35 -3.56
C SER A 662 22.60 -9.45 -4.63
N LEU A 663 23.84 -9.03 -4.34
CA LEU A 663 24.97 -9.17 -5.27
C LEU A 663 25.33 -10.64 -5.53
N ASP A 664 25.38 -11.45 -4.47
CA ASP A 664 25.62 -12.89 -4.59
C ASP A 664 24.51 -13.56 -5.41
N TYR A 665 23.25 -13.15 -5.21
CA TYR A 665 22.12 -13.63 -6.01
C TYR A 665 22.26 -13.26 -7.49
N VAL A 666 22.54 -12.00 -7.80
CA VAL A 666 22.71 -11.52 -9.19
C VAL A 666 23.86 -12.26 -9.88
N ARG A 667 24.98 -12.46 -9.17
CA ARG A 667 26.12 -13.22 -9.70
C ARG A 667 25.81 -14.69 -9.95
N ALA A 668 25.07 -15.32 -9.03
CA ALA A 668 24.70 -16.73 -9.16
C ALA A 668 23.69 -16.96 -10.29
N ASN A 669 22.73 -16.06 -10.47
CA ASN A 669 21.58 -16.25 -11.36
C ASN A 669 21.64 -15.43 -12.65
N GLY A 670 22.63 -14.54 -12.81
CA GLY A 670 22.80 -13.68 -13.97
C GLY A 670 23.22 -14.41 -15.27
N PRO A 671 23.51 -13.64 -16.34
CA PRO A 671 23.89 -14.18 -17.65
C PRO A 671 25.20 -14.99 -17.60
N ALA A 672 25.33 -15.99 -18.48
CA ALA A 672 26.56 -16.77 -18.63
C ALA A 672 27.74 -15.92 -19.12
N ALA A 673 27.49 -14.97 -20.02
CA ALA A 673 28.48 -14.01 -20.52
C ALA A 673 29.14 -13.20 -19.39
N ALA A 674 28.42 -12.95 -18.28
CA ALA A 674 29.02 -12.33 -17.09
C ALA A 674 29.91 -13.30 -16.30
N ARG A 675 29.50 -14.57 -16.17
CA ARG A 675 30.26 -15.58 -15.42
C ARG A 675 31.56 -15.95 -16.14
N ASP A 676 31.52 -16.04 -17.46
CA ASP A 676 32.65 -16.50 -18.27
C ASP A 676 33.57 -15.34 -18.69
N GLY A 677 33.01 -14.15 -18.87
CA GLY A 677 33.72 -12.97 -19.37
C GLY A 677 34.36 -12.06 -18.32
N ASP A 678 34.05 -12.24 -17.03
CA ASP A 678 34.50 -11.39 -15.91
C ASP A 678 34.41 -9.87 -16.21
N PRO A 679 33.20 -9.36 -16.57
CA PRO A 679 32.98 -7.95 -16.84
C PRO A 679 33.26 -7.10 -15.60
N LEU A 680 33.57 -5.82 -15.81
CA LEU A 680 33.59 -4.86 -14.71
C LEU A 680 32.16 -4.63 -14.23
N LEU A 681 31.88 -4.96 -12.98
CA LEU A 681 30.61 -4.63 -12.33
C LEU A 681 30.63 -3.17 -11.87
N VAL A 682 29.69 -2.36 -12.35
CA VAL A 682 29.54 -0.97 -11.93
C VAL A 682 28.37 -0.85 -10.96
N MET A 683 28.56 -0.07 -9.91
CA MET A 683 27.53 0.29 -8.94
C MET A 683 27.49 1.80 -8.79
N GLU A 684 26.29 2.36 -8.79
CA GLU A 684 25.99 3.80 -8.81
C GLU A 684 25.22 4.27 -7.56
N PRO A 685 25.72 3.99 -6.33
CA PRO A 685 25.01 4.36 -5.13
C PRO A 685 24.85 5.89 -5.00
N GLY A 686 23.62 6.29 -4.66
CA GLY A 686 23.26 7.66 -4.30
C GLY A 686 22.92 7.77 -2.82
N LYS A 687 21.64 7.59 -2.47
CA LYS A 687 21.12 7.74 -1.08
C LYS A 687 21.94 6.93 -0.07
N LEU A 688 22.28 5.69 -0.40
CA LEU A 688 23.13 4.82 0.43
C LEU A 688 24.40 5.52 0.97
N LEU A 689 25.07 6.33 0.13
CA LEU A 689 26.28 7.05 0.52
C LEU A 689 25.99 8.44 1.08
N THR A 690 25.08 9.18 0.46
CA THR A 690 24.97 10.63 0.68
C THR A 690 23.82 11.04 1.55
N GLN A 691 22.80 10.21 1.77
CA GLN A 691 21.70 10.58 2.68
C GLN A 691 22.24 11.08 4.04
N PRO A 692 23.16 10.39 4.73
CA PRO A 692 23.66 10.83 6.03
C PRO A 692 24.71 11.95 5.95
N SER A 693 25.17 12.34 4.74
CA SER A 693 26.33 13.22 4.59
C SER A 693 26.00 14.71 4.77
N ALA A 694 24.79 15.07 5.15
CA ALA A 694 24.44 16.44 5.45
C ALA A 694 23.28 16.55 6.45
N ALA A 695 23.25 17.69 7.12
CA ALA A 695 22.15 18.11 7.98
C ALA A 695 21.75 19.56 7.67
N VAL A 696 20.47 19.88 7.85
CA VAL A 696 19.94 21.25 7.74
C VAL A 696 19.70 21.80 9.14
N VAL A 697 20.42 22.85 9.49
CA VAL A 697 20.27 23.59 10.75
C VAL A 697 19.28 24.73 10.53
N THR A 698 18.35 24.88 11.47
CA THR A 698 17.20 25.77 11.39
C THR A 698 16.89 26.37 12.76
N GLN A 699 16.27 27.54 12.80
CA GLN A 699 15.85 28.20 14.05
C GLN A 699 14.33 28.13 14.22
N VAL A 700 13.88 27.92 15.45
CA VAL A 700 12.46 27.99 15.82
C VAL A 700 11.99 29.45 15.81
N LEU A 701 11.06 29.76 14.91
CA LEU A 701 10.49 31.12 14.76
C LEU A 701 9.27 31.35 15.64
N ALA A 702 8.41 30.34 15.79
CA ALA A 702 7.17 30.48 16.53
C ALA A 702 6.73 29.15 17.14
N ARG A 703 6.15 29.21 18.34
CA ARG A 703 5.42 28.09 18.95
C ARG A 703 3.93 28.37 18.92
N ARG A 704 3.13 27.44 18.38
CA ARG A 704 1.69 27.60 18.17
C ARG A 704 0.92 26.55 18.95
N ALA A 705 -0.17 26.94 19.61
CA ALA A 705 -1.09 25.98 20.19
C ALA A 705 -1.76 25.16 19.08
N SER A 706 -1.93 23.86 19.30
CA SER A 706 -2.63 22.96 18.38
C SER A 706 -3.53 22.00 19.17
N HIS A 707 -4.45 21.32 18.49
CA HIS A 707 -5.29 20.28 19.12
C HIS A 707 -4.46 19.08 19.63
N ARG A 708 -3.16 19.04 19.33
CA ARG A 708 -2.18 18.01 19.76
C ARG A 708 -1.24 18.51 20.86
N GLY A 709 -1.49 19.70 21.41
CA GLY A 709 -0.61 20.40 22.34
C GLY A 709 -0.05 21.67 21.70
N TYR A 710 1.11 21.56 21.06
CA TYR A 710 1.75 22.69 20.37
C TYR A 710 2.57 22.20 19.19
N ASP A 711 2.47 22.92 18.07
CA ASP A 711 3.30 22.74 16.87
C ASP A 711 4.30 23.92 16.81
N ILE A 712 5.41 23.76 16.09
CA ILE A 712 6.38 24.85 15.91
C ILE A 712 6.54 25.21 14.44
N VAL A 713 6.92 26.45 14.17
CA VAL A 713 7.35 26.92 12.85
C VAL A 713 8.83 27.22 12.92
N VAL A 714 9.59 26.71 11.95
CA VAL A 714 11.03 26.95 11.82
C VAL A 714 11.36 27.79 10.58
N ASP A 715 12.58 28.31 10.49
CA ASP A 715 13.01 29.12 9.34
C ASP A 715 13.47 28.31 8.11
N ALA A 716 13.56 26.99 8.22
CA ALA A 716 13.57 26.10 7.07
C ALA A 716 12.16 25.97 6.47
N ALA A 717 12.10 25.63 5.18
CA ALA A 717 10.89 25.24 4.49
C ALA A 717 11.13 24.00 3.62
N GLU A 718 10.08 23.44 3.03
CA GLU A 718 10.18 22.34 2.07
C GLU A 718 11.17 22.65 0.95
N GLY A 719 11.28 23.91 0.54
CA GLY A 719 12.30 24.33 -0.41
C GLY A 719 13.72 23.94 0.00
N ASP A 720 14.06 24.01 1.30
CA ASP A 720 15.36 23.66 1.88
C ASP A 720 15.57 22.15 2.07
N MET A 721 14.47 21.41 2.28
CA MET A 721 14.44 19.95 2.43
C MET A 721 13.27 19.33 1.64
N PRO A 722 13.37 19.26 0.29
CA PRO A 722 12.31 18.74 -0.55
C PRO A 722 11.88 17.30 -0.27
N GLU A 723 12.72 16.49 0.38
CA GLU A 723 12.37 15.10 0.68
C GLU A 723 11.57 14.93 1.98
N ALA A 724 11.48 15.97 2.83
CA ALA A 724 10.79 15.91 4.12
C ALA A 724 9.33 15.42 4.04
N PRO A 725 8.53 15.73 3.00
CA PRO A 725 7.18 15.18 2.84
C PRO A 725 7.15 13.68 2.51
N PHE A 726 8.24 13.13 1.97
CA PHE A 726 8.32 11.76 1.46
C PHE A 726 9.00 10.79 2.43
N HIS A 727 9.93 11.28 3.26
CA HIS A 727 10.57 10.48 4.29
C HIS A 727 10.89 11.28 5.55
N PRO A 728 10.80 10.64 6.74
CA PRO A 728 11.15 11.31 7.98
C PRO A 728 12.66 11.58 8.06
N HIS A 729 12.99 12.72 8.64
CA HIS A 729 14.35 13.07 9.01
C HIS A 729 14.51 12.99 10.54
N PRO A 730 15.59 12.40 11.06
CA PRO A 730 15.89 12.50 12.48
C PRO A 730 16.18 13.96 12.84
N VAL A 731 15.66 14.42 13.97
CA VAL A 731 15.80 15.83 14.40
C VAL A 731 16.52 15.90 15.74
N ALA A 732 17.48 16.81 15.87
CA ALA A 732 18.16 17.12 17.12
C ALA A 732 17.97 18.59 17.50
N ARG A 733 17.91 18.88 18.80
CA ARG A 733 17.86 20.24 19.37
C ARG A 733 19.20 20.60 19.99
N PHE A 734 19.64 21.83 19.82
CA PHE A 734 20.81 22.34 20.52
C PHE A 734 20.44 22.83 21.92
N ASP A 735 21.04 22.24 22.97
CA ASP A 735 20.74 22.58 24.38
C ASP A 735 21.58 23.75 24.94
N GLY A 736 22.45 24.33 24.11
CA GLY A 736 23.45 25.33 24.51
C GLY A 736 24.88 24.78 24.64
N SER A 737 25.03 23.46 24.68
CA SER A 737 26.32 22.76 24.79
C SER A 737 26.50 21.66 23.76
N ARG A 738 25.43 20.92 23.44
CA ARG A 738 25.44 19.79 22.50
C ARG A 738 24.10 19.67 21.78
N TRP A 739 24.11 18.86 20.73
CA TRP A 739 22.92 18.47 20.01
C TRP A 739 22.32 17.21 20.65
N GLU A 740 21.04 17.26 21.00
CA GLU A 740 20.29 16.16 21.60
C GLU A 740 19.16 15.71 20.67
N PRO A 741 19.08 14.41 20.30
CA PRO A 741 17.99 13.90 19.48
C PRO A 741 16.63 14.11 20.14
N LEU A 742 15.66 14.56 19.36
CA LEU A 742 14.27 14.67 19.80
C LEU A 742 13.63 13.29 19.88
N ARG A 743 12.72 13.12 20.84
CA ARG A 743 12.01 11.87 21.07
C ARG A 743 10.72 11.81 20.25
N PRO A 744 10.17 10.61 20.00
CA PRO A 744 8.83 10.49 19.47
C PRO A 744 7.78 11.18 20.36
N GLY A 745 6.77 11.79 19.75
CA GLY A 745 5.68 12.50 20.41
C GLY A 745 4.51 12.74 19.47
N TRP A 746 3.75 13.81 19.68
CA TRP A 746 2.51 14.09 18.92
C TRP A 746 2.54 15.40 18.14
N SER A 747 3.56 16.24 18.34
CA SER A 747 3.67 17.58 17.76
C SER A 747 4.31 17.57 16.37
N TRP A 748 4.06 18.63 15.61
CA TRP A 748 4.59 18.81 14.25
C TRP A 748 5.60 19.96 14.18
N ILE A 749 6.58 19.82 13.29
CA ILE A 749 7.50 20.88 12.88
C ILE A 749 7.08 21.34 11.49
N LEU A 750 6.61 22.58 11.41
CA LEU A 750 6.15 23.23 10.19
C LEU A 750 7.26 24.11 9.61
N GLY A 751 7.31 24.19 8.28
CA GLY A 751 8.15 25.16 7.60
C GLY A 751 7.50 26.54 7.55
N ARG A 752 8.27 27.54 7.09
CA ARG A 752 7.81 28.94 7.05
C ARG A 752 7.16 29.37 5.74
N SER A 753 7.05 28.51 4.73
CA SER A 753 6.38 28.88 3.48
C SER A 753 4.87 29.00 3.69
N CYS A 754 4.19 29.73 2.78
CA CYS A 754 2.74 29.88 2.81
C CYS A 754 2.01 28.71 2.12
N MET A 755 2.48 27.48 2.33
CA MET A 755 1.90 26.28 1.76
C MET A 755 1.36 25.37 2.87
N GLU A 756 0.14 24.85 2.69
CA GLU A 756 -0.50 23.94 3.65
C GLU A 756 0.31 22.65 3.87
N HIS A 757 1.08 22.23 2.85
CA HIS A 757 1.86 21.01 2.87
C HIS A 757 3.30 21.20 3.37
N ASP A 758 3.69 22.41 3.81
CA ASP A 758 5.02 22.70 4.35
C ASP A 758 5.18 22.17 5.79
N VAL A 759 5.21 20.84 5.88
CA VAL A 759 5.37 20.07 7.12
C VAL A 759 6.68 19.30 7.01
N LEU A 760 7.66 19.68 7.84
CA LEU A 760 9.03 19.15 7.76
C LEU A 760 9.24 17.91 8.63
N SER A 761 8.46 17.78 9.71
CA SER A 761 8.45 16.58 10.54
C SER A 761 7.16 16.48 11.34
N VAL A 762 6.77 15.25 11.68
CA VAL A 762 5.58 14.94 12.47
C VAL A 762 5.94 13.97 13.60
N ARG A 763 5.11 13.95 14.65
CA ARG A 763 5.19 12.99 15.76
C ARG A 763 6.49 13.10 16.56
N LEU A 764 6.87 14.32 16.91
CA LEU A 764 8.00 14.60 17.80
C LEU A 764 7.53 15.18 19.14
N ASP A 765 8.27 14.90 20.20
CA ASP A 765 8.11 15.57 21.50
C ASP A 765 8.85 16.91 21.45
N LEU A 766 8.08 17.99 21.49
CA LEU A 766 8.58 19.36 21.41
C LEU A 766 8.40 20.12 22.75
N THR A 767 8.17 19.41 23.87
CA THR A 767 7.79 20.03 25.16
C THR A 767 8.76 21.10 25.61
N ASP A 768 10.05 20.79 25.49
CA ASP A 768 11.15 21.63 25.91
C ASP A 768 11.67 22.57 24.82
N VAL A 769 11.07 22.55 23.63
CA VAL A 769 11.46 23.40 22.51
C VAL A 769 10.84 24.79 22.66
N ARG A 770 11.67 25.82 22.49
CA ARG A 770 11.29 27.24 22.64
C ARG A 770 11.61 28.04 21.37
N GLU A 771 10.95 29.18 21.23
CA GLU A 771 11.30 30.16 20.19
C GLU A 771 12.75 30.60 20.35
N GLY A 772 13.48 30.68 19.24
CA GLY A 772 14.91 30.95 19.20
C GLY A 772 15.82 29.73 19.36
N ASP A 773 15.30 28.56 19.78
CA ASP A 773 16.09 27.32 19.83
C ASP A 773 16.54 26.92 18.41
N TYR A 774 17.68 26.24 18.32
CA TYR A 774 18.17 25.67 17.07
C TYR A 774 17.84 24.18 16.99
N LEU A 775 17.35 23.77 15.82
CA LEU A 775 17.11 22.39 15.45
C LEU A 775 18.00 21.99 14.27
N ALA A 776 18.31 20.71 14.16
CA ALA A 776 19.03 20.14 13.03
C ALA A 776 18.32 18.90 12.52
N PHE A 777 17.98 18.91 11.24
CA PHE A 777 17.46 17.76 10.52
C PHE A 777 18.63 16.99 9.95
N GLY A 778 18.84 15.76 10.39
CA GLY A 778 19.83 14.85 9.84
C GLY A 778 19.32 14.20 8.55
N MET A 779 20.20 13.42 7.91
CA MET A 779 19.84 12.67 6.71
C MET A 779 19.40 13.56 5.53
N CYS A 780 19.96 14.76 5.38
CA CYS A 780 19.57 15.74 4.36
C CYS A 780 20.56 15.85 3.19
N GLY A 781 21.39 14.82 2.96
CA GLY A 781 22.40 14.87 1.90
C GLY A 781 21.92 14.30 0.57
N GLY A 782 20.97 13.37 0.57
CA GLY A 782 20.41 12.76 -0.64
C GLY A 782 19.16 13.49 -1.11
N TYR A 783 19.20 14.04 -2.32
CA TYR A 783 18.12 14.77 -3.00
C TYR A 783 17.62 16.07 -2.35
N ASP A 784 17.70 16.25 -1.03
CA ASP A 784 17.42 17.55 -0.40
C ASP A 784 18.36 18.64 -0.90
N THR A 785 19.56 18.24 -1.35
CA THR A 785 20.50 19.16 -1.96
C THR A 785 20.28 19.44 -3.43
N SER A 786 20.06 18.42 -4.24
CA SER A 786 19.92 18.61 -5.68
C SER A 786 18.55 19.12 -6.10
N MET A 787 17.50 18.83 -5.32
CA MET A 787 16.13 19.27 -5.60
C MET A 787 15.74 20.56 -4.86
N ALA A 788 16.66 21.12 -4.10
CA ALA A 788 16.56 22.41 -3.45
C ALA A 788 16.01 23.50 -4.40
N TYR A 789 14.94 24.20 -4.00
CA TYR A 789 14.34 25.28 -4.81
C TYR A 789 14.14 26.57 -4.01
N GLU A 790 14.22 27.74 -4.66
CA GLU A 790 14.17 29.06 -3.99
C GLU A 790 12.76 29.47 -3.53
N PHE A 791 11.71 28.88 -4.11
CA PHE A 791 10.32 29.19 -3.76
C PHE A 791 10.04 28.95 -2.26
N GLY A 792 9.39 29.92 -1.60
CA GLY A 792 9.06 29.82 -0.17
C GLY A 792 10.26 29.99 0.78
N ARG A 793 11.49 30.13 0.27
CA ARG A 793 12.71 30.31 1.09
C ARG A 793 12.96 31.75 1.57
N GLY A 794 11.96 32.63 1.54
CA GLY A 794 12.05 33.92 2.27
C GLY A 794 13.13 34.84 1.70
N THR A 795 13.47 34.57 0.45
CA THR A 795 14.53 35.15 -0.35
C THR A 795 13.85 35.52 -1.66
N ALA A 796 14.02 36.76 -2.13
CA ALA A 796 13.51 37.14 -3.44
C ALA A 796 14.25 36.34 -4.54
N PRO A 797 13.58 35.95 -5.63
CA PRO A 797 14.24 35.39 -6.81
C PRO A 797 15.46 36.21 -7.21
N ARG A 798 16.56 35.55 -7.60
CA ARG A 798 17.82 36.22 -7.96
C ARG A 798 17.64 37.29 -9.04
N GLU A 799 16.69 37.09 -9.95
CA GLU A 799 16.36 38.01 -11.05
C GLU A 799 15.76 39.33 -10.57
N LEU A 800 15.21 39.39 -9.36
CA LEU A 800 14.69 40.61 -8.74
C LEU A 800 15.78 41.40 -7.98
N GLY A 801 17.02 40.90 -8.00
CA GLY A 801 18.14 41.40 -7.20
C GLY A 801 18.04 40.91 -5.75
N GLN A 802 19.18 40.52 -5.19
CA GLN A 802 19.30 40.44 -3.73
C GLN A 802 19.61 41.84 -3.19
N PRO A 803 19.00 42.27 -2.07
CA PRO A 803 19.48 43.44 -1.35
C PRO A 803 20.94 43.30 -0.90
#